data_AF-A0A286XVU7-F1
#
_entry.id   AF-A0A286XVU7-F1
#
_cell.length_a   1.000
_cell.length_b   1.000
_cell.length_c   1.000
_cell.angle_alpha   90.00
_cell.angle_beta   90.00
_cell.angle_gamma   90.00
#
_symmetry.space_group_name_H-M   'P 1'
#
loop_
_entity.id
_entity.type
_entity.pdbx_description
1 polymer ?
#
loop_
_entity_poly.entity_id
_entity_poly.type
_entity_poly.pdbx_seq_one_letter_code
_entity_poly.pdbx_strand_id
1 'polypeptide(L)'
;MSLLNPVLQPPQVKAYLSQGERFIKWDDETAIASPVILRVDPKGYYLYWTYQSKEIEFLDITNIRDTRFGKFAKIPKSQKLREVFNMDFPDNHFLLKTFTVVSGPDMVDLTFHNFVSYKENVGKDWAEDVLALAKHPLTTNAPRSTFLDKILVKLKMHLNPEGKIPVKNFFQMFPADRKRVEAALTACHLPKGKNDAINPEDLPESVFKSFLMNLCPRPEIDEIFTSYHAKAKPYMTKEHLTKFINQKQRDSRLNSLLFPPARPDQVQGLIDKYEPSVINMQRGQLSPEGMVWFLCGPENSVLAHDKLLLHHDMTQPLNHYFINSSHNTYLTAGQFSGLSSAEMYRQVLLSGCRCVELDCWKGKPPDEEPIITHGFTMTTDILFKEAIEAIAESAFKTSPYPVILSFENHVDSPRQQAKMAEYCRMMFGDTLLTEPLEKFPLKPGIPLPSPSDLLGKILIKNKKNQFSGPAAPSKEPGGDSEGSSLPSGLTGEDTVWAAEEGAEPEEQEEVEEEEDEESGNLDEEEMKKMQSDEGTAGLEVTAYEEMSSLVNYIQPTKFVSFELSAQKNRSYVISSFTELKAYDLLSKASVQFVDYNKRQMSRIYPKGTRMDSSNYMPQMFWNAGCQMVALNFQTMDLPMQQNMALFEFNGQSGYLLKHEFMRRPDKQFNPFSVDRIDVVVATTLSITVISGQFLSERSVRTYVEVELFGLPGDPKRRYRTKLSPSPNSINPVWKEEPFVFEKILVPELASLRVAVMEEGNKFLGHRIIPINALNSGYHHLCLHSESNMALTMPALFVFLEMKDYVPDTWADLTVALANPIKYFNAHDKKSMKLKEAMGGGLSEKPFPLGGPVACQVNGAPAPASNGSKAAGAKPRAEAMIEAAEPKTASVEELRELKGIVKLQRRHEKELRELERRGARRREELLQRGTAQLTELWTQTPGHKLYPGKGSRKKRTLPVEDTTETVPGKSLEGMDPRIQELREWLEQELQQQGKEQHRSILKCKEQHVAEQISKMMELAREKQASELKALKETLESDTKELKKRLESKRQERVQAITKTTMDKMAQERLKREINNSHIQEVVQAIKQMTDTLERHQEKLEEKQAACLEQIRETEKQFQQEALAEYEAKMKVLEAEVKEAVSACFPSEAEEASREPCEQDLLTAKEDTEESRL
;
A
#
# COMPACT_ATOMS: atom_id res chain seq x y z
N MET A 1 0.15 32.97 6.66
CA MET A 1 0.29 33.90 5.50
C MET A 1 0.39 33.17 4.13
N SER A 2 -0.36 32.08 3.88
CA SER A 2 0.17 30.96 3.07
C SER A 2 -0.40 30.72 1.66
N LEU A 3 -1.33 31.53 1.13
CA LEU A 3 -1.88 31.30 -0.24
C LEU A 3 -1.17 32.08 -1.37
N LEU A 4 -0.35 33.08 -1.04
CA LEU A 4 0.15 34.07 -2.02
C LEU A 4 1.67 34.30 -1.98
N ASN A 5 2.31 34.01 -0.85
CA ASN A 5 3.77 33.95 -0.75
C ASN A 5 4.15 32.48 -0.68
N PRO A 6 4.78 31.89 -1.72
CA PRO A 6 5.13 30.48 -1.72
C PRO A 6 6.26 30.23 -0.69
N VAL A 7 6.03 29.27 0.22
CA VAL A 7 7.00 28.87 1.26
C VAL A 7 8.21 28.15 0.64
N LEU A 8 7.98 27.46 -0.48
CA LEU A 8 8.98 26.79 -1.31
C LEU A 8 9.08 27.51 -2.65
N GLN A 9 10.31 27.75 -3.14
CA GLN A 9 10.53 28.22 -4.50
C GLN A 9 10.90 27.05 -5.42
N PRO A 10 10.59 27.11 -6.73
CA PRO A 10 11.04 26.11 -7.69
C PRO A 10 12.58 25.99 -7.69
N PRO A 11 13.13 24.78 -7.85
CA PRO A 11 14.58 24.58 -7.88
C PRO A 11 15.19 25.28 -9.10
N GLN A 12 16.23 26.08 -8.88
CA GLN A 12 16.91 26.80 -9.97
C GLN A 12 17.97 25.90 -10.62
N VAL A 13 17.85 25.68 -11.93
CA VAL A 13 18.85 24.95 -12.71
C VAL A 13 20.10 25.82 -12.87
N LYS A 14 21.25 25.35 -12.38
CA LYS A 14 22.54 26.04 -12.52
C LYS A 14 22.92 26.16 -14.00
N ALA A 15 23.41 27.33 -14.40
CA ALA A 15 23.60 27.68 -15.81
C ALA A 15 24.48 26.68 -16.61
N TYR A 16 25.47 26.04 -15.97
CA TYR A 16 26.33 25.06 -16.65
C TYR A 16 25.57 23.78 -17.06
N LEU A 17 24.53 23.37 -16.31
CA LEU A 17 23.69 22.22 -16.66
C LEU A 17 22.89 22.49 -17.94
N SER A 18 22.39 23.72 -18.13
CA SER A 18 21.65 24.10 -19.33
C SER A 18 22.54 24.43 -20.53
N GLN A 19 23.76 24.94 -20.31
CA GLN A 19 24.76 25.07 -21.37
C GLN A 19 25.20 23.68 -21.87
N GLY A 20 25.42 22.76 -20.93
CA GLY A 20 25.74 21.36 -21.15
C GLY A 20 27.24 21.07 -21.16
N GLU A 21 27.57 19.80 -20.93
CA GLU A 21 28.95 19.29 -20.90
C GLU A 21 29.09 18.05 -21.79
N ARG A 22 30.31 17.80 -22.27
CA ARG A 22 30.60 16.66 -23.16
C ARG A 22 30.83 15.39 -22.35
N PHE A 23 30.12 14.33 -22.74
CA PHE A 23 30.27 12.98 -22.21
C PHE A 23 30.33 11.96 -23.34
N ILE A 24 30.76 10.75 -23.02
CA ILE A 24 30.61 9.54 -23.83
C ILE A 24 29.58 8.67 -23.12
N LYS A 25 28.40 8.48 -23.72
CA LYS A 25 27.39 7.54 -23.24
C LYS A 25 27.80 6.13 -23.66
N TRP A 26 27.73 5.17 -22.74
CA TRP A 26 28.09 3.78 -23.03
C TRP A 26 27.11 2.79 -22.39
N ASP A 27 27.13 1.57 -22.91
CA ASP A 27 26.27 0.47 -22.50
C ASP A 27 27.05 -0.85 -22.68
N ASP A 28 27.09 -1.68 -21.62
CA ASP A 28 27.81 -2.95 -21.60
C ASP A 28 27.15 -4.00 -22.50
N GLU A 29 25.81 -3.97 -22.68
CA GLU A 29 25.08 -4.96 -23.48
C GLU A 29 25.36 -4.80 -24.98
N THR A 30 25.37 -3.55 -25.45
CA THR A 30 25.67 -3.23 -26.85
C THR A 30 27.17 -3.07 -27.12
N ALA A 31 27.98 -2.86 -26.08
CA ALA A 31 29.39 -2.46 -26.15
C ALA A 31 29.65 -1.22 -27.03
N ILE A 32 28.66 -0.33 -27.16
CA ILE A 32 28.74 0.92 -27.92
C ILE A 32 29.16 2.06 -26.99
N ALA A 33 30.05 2.94 -27.48
CA ALA A 33 30.44 4.18 -26.82
C ALA A 33 30.20 5.37 -27.77
N SER A 34 29.27 6.25 -27.40
CA SER A 34 28.75 7.34 -28.25
C SER A 34 29.00 8.71 -27.63
N PRO A 35 29.72 9.63 -28.30
CA PRO A 35 29.88 11.00 -27.84
C PRO A 35 28.55 11.77 -27.85
N VAL A 36 28.24 12.42 -26.73
CA VAL A 36 27.02 13.20 -26.51
C VAL A 36 27.32 14.53 -25.82
N ILE A 37 26.41 15.49 -25.95
CA ILE A 37 26.36 16.66 -25.05
C ILE A 37 25.14 16.51 -24.14
N LEU A 38 25.40 16.37 -22.84
CA LEU A 38 24.39 16.21 -21.80
C LEU A 38 23.93 17.59 -21.29
N ARG A 39 22.63 17.75 -21.05
CA ARG A 39 21.98 19.01 -20.61
C ARG A 39 20.80 18.76 -19.68
N VAL A 40 20.48 19.76 -18.87
CA VAL A 40 19.21 19.88 -18.16
C VAL A 40 18.48 21.12 -18.69
N ASP A 41 17.20 21.00 -19.03
CA ASP A 41 16.43 22.15 -19.52
C ASP A 41 16.31 23.25 -18.44
N PRO A 42 16.14 24.53 -18.79
CA PRO A 42 16.15 25.63 -17.82
C PRO A 42 15.07 25.58 -16.72
N LYS A 43 14.01 24.77 -16.89
CA LYS A 43 12.95 24.57 -15.89
C LYS A 43 13.15 23.30 -15.04
N GLY A 44 14.12 22.46 -15.38
CA GLY A 44 14.51 21.29 -14.60
C GLY A 44 13.55 20.10 -14.71
N TYR A 45 12.91 19.92 -15.86
CA TYR A 45 11.98 18.80 -16.12
C TYR A 45 12.66 17.59 -16.73
N TYR A 46 13.68 17.80 -17.57
CA TYR A 46 14.33 16.76 -18.36
C TYR A 46 15.85 16.87 -18.31
N LEU A 47 16.50 15.75 -17.99
CA LEU A 47 17.87 15.48 -18.37
C LEU A 47 17.84 14.95 -19.81
N TYR A 48 18.60 15.54 -20.72
CA TYR A 48 18.58 15.16 -22.13
C TYR A 48 19.97 15.19 -22.73
N TRP A 49 20.23 14.33 -23.71
CA TRP A 49 21.51 14.28 -24.40
C TRP A 49 21.33 14.25 -25.91
N THR A 50 22.19 15.01 -26.60
CA THR A 50 22.20 15.10 -28.06
C THR A 50 23.39 14.34 -28.62
N TYR A 51 23.12 13.39 -29.52
CA TYR A 51 24.14 12.63 -30.26
C TYR A 51 24.72 13.44 -31.42
N GLN A 52 25.84 12.96 -31.98
CA GLN A 52 26.43 13.54 -33.20
C GLN A 52 25.48 13.51 -34.42
N SER A 53 24.54 12.55 -34.47
CA SER A 53 23.46 12.47 -35.46
C SER A 53 22.39 13.58 -35.32
N LYS A 54 22.48 14.42 -34.27
CA LYS A 54 21.46 15.37 -33.80
C LYS A 54 20.18 14.74 -33.22
N GLU A 55 20.14 13.42 -33.06
CA GLU A 55 19.08 12.75 -32.30
C GLU A 55 19.18 13.14 -30.82
N ILE A 56 18.03 13.22 -30.15
CA ILE A 56 17.93 13.63 -28.75
C ILE A 56 17.15 12.56 -27.98
N GLU A 57 17.76 12.05 -26.92
CA GLU A 57 17.12 11.22 -25.90
C GLU A 57 16.81 12.04 -24.65
N PHE A 58 15.74 11.69 -23.95
CA PHE A 58 15.22 12.40 -22.79
C PHE A 58 14.95 11.45 -21.64
N LEU A 59 15.48 11.80 -20.47
CA LEU A 59 15.14 11.20 -19.20
C LEU A 59 14.34 12.22 -18.36
N ASP A 60 13.20 11.79 -17.84
CA ASP A 60 12.40 12.60 -16.94
C ASP A 60 13.11 12.72 -15.58
N ILE A 61 13.32 13.95 -15.10
CA ILE A 61 13.96 14.21 -13.80
C ILE A 61 13.17 13.57 -12.65
N THR A 62 11.83 13.53 -12.74
CA THR A 62 11.00 12.86 -11.71
C THR A 62 11.22 11.34 -11.67
N ASN A 63 11.88 10.76 -12.68
CA ASN A 63 12.17 9.33 -12.77
C ASN A 63 13.58 8.96 -12.28
N ILE A 64 14.41 9.95 -11.93
CA ILE A 64 15.77 9.71 -11.40
C ILE A 64 15.67 9.26 -9.94
N ARG A 65 16.27 8.09 -9.65
CA ARG A 65 16.36 7.50 -8.31
C ARG A 65 17.64 7.88 -7.59
N ASP A 66 18.76 7.85 -8.32
CA ASP A 66 20.10 8.10 -7.83
C ASP A 66 21.00 8.69 -8.92
N THR A 67 22.11 9.28 -8.50
CA THR A 67 23.24 9.64 -9.35
C THR A 67 24.54 9.24 -8.64
N ARG A 68 25.52 8.74 -9.41
CA ARG A 68 26.77 8.21 -8.88
C ARG A 68 27.95 8.74 -9.66
N PHE A 69 29.03 9.05 -8.95
CA PHE A 69 30.28 9.54 -9.51
C PHE A 69 31.47 8.69 -9.02
N GLY A 70 32.50 8.59 -9.85
CA GLY A 70 33.76 7.95 -9.51
C GLY A 70 33.59 6.47 -9.14
N LYS A 71 34.09 6.06 -7.97
CA LYS A 71 34.08 4.65 -7.51
C LYS A 71 32.69 4.03 -7.37
N PHE A 72 31.65 4.85 -7.28
CA PHE A 72 30.25 4.39 -7.14
C PHE A 72 29.51 4.32 -8.48
N ALA A 73 30.04 4.94 -9.54
CA ALA A 73 29.48 4.82 -10.88
C ALA A 73 29.68 3.39 -11.42
N LYS A 74 28.85 2.95 -12.37
CA LYS A 74 29.05 1.65 -13.02
C LYS A 74 30.38 1.65 -13.76
N ILE A 75 31.06 0.51 -13.73
CA ILE A 75 32.35 0.27 -14.36
C ILE A 75 32.12 -0.66 -15.56
N PRO A 76 32.58 -0.32 -16.78
CA PRO A 76 32.43 -1.18 -17.95
C PRO A 76 33.06 -2.56 -17.74
N LYS A 77 32.30 -3.62 -18.04
CA LYS A 77 32.76 -5.00 -17.98
C LYS A 77 33.31 -5.49 -19.32
N SER A 78 32.73 -5.01 -20.43
CA SER A 78 33.14 -5.37 -21.78
C SER A 78 34.57 -4.92 -22.10
N GLN A 79 35.43 -5.85 -22.55
CA GLN A 79 36.83 -5.56 -22.87
C GLN A 79 36.98 -4.43 -23.92
N LYS A 80 36.07 -4.38 -24.91
CA LYS A 80 36.04 -3.30 -25.92
C LYS A 80 35.87 -1.92 -25.28
N LEU A 81 35.02 -1.80 -24.25
CA LEU A 81 34.82 -0.53 -23.54
C LEU A 81 36.00 -0.20 -22.63
N ARG A 82 36.59 -1.21 -21.97
CA ARG A 82 37.81 -1.03 -21.15
C ARG A 82 38.98 -0.49 -21.97
N GLU A 83 39.15 -1.00 -23.20
CA GLU A 83 40.11 -0.49 -24.19
C GLU A 83 39.79 0.95 -24.61
N VAL A 84 38.54 1.26 -24.99
CA VAL A 84 38.11 2.62 -25.37
C VAL A 84 38.37 3.65 -24.26
N PHE A 85 38.23 3.25 -22.99
CA PHE A 85 38.45 4.12 -21.84
C PHE A 85 39.85 4.02 -21.21
N ASN A 86 40.77 3.25 -21.80
CA ASN A 86 42.14 3.04 -21.32
C ASN A 86 42.21 2.59 -19.85
N MET A 87 41.28 1.74 -19.41
CA MET A 87 41.16 1.32 -18.01
C MET A 87 42.29 0.39 -17.54
N ASP A 88 42.95 -0.30 -18.46
CA ASP A 88 43.98 -1.30 -18.17
C ASP A 88 45.40 -0.71 -18.10
N PHE A 89 45.54 0.62 -18.22
CA PHE A 89 46.81 1.33 -18.09
C PHE A 89 47.07 1.78 -16.64
N PRO A 90 48.32 1.73 -16.15
CA PRO A 90 48.72 2.41 -14.93
C PRO A 90 48.53 3.93 -15.08
N ASP A 91 48.23 4.61 -13.98
CA ASP A 91 47.88 6.03 -13.91
C ASP A 91 46.62 6.43 -14.73
N ASN A 92 45.59 5.57 -14.79
CA ASN A 92 44.32 5.96 -15.41
C ASN A 92 43.50 6.93 -14.53
N HIS A 93 42.98 7.99 -15.13
CA HIS A 93 42.11 8.98 -14.50
C HIS A 93 40.60 8.63 -14.67
N PHE A 94 40.26 7.34 -14.87
CA PHE A 94 38.90 6.92 -15.24
C PHE A 94 37.88 7.24 -14.14
N LEU A 95 38.22 6.95 -12.87
CA LEU A 95 37.38 7.24 -11.70
C LEU A 95 37.21 8.74 -11.40
N LEU A 96 37.91 9.63 -12.10
CA LEU A 96 37.67 11.07 -12.02
C LEU A 96 36.69 11.56 -13.11
N LYS A 97 36.19 10.65 -13.96
CA LYS A 97 35.39 10.95 -15.16
C LYS A 97 34.06 10.20 -15.23
N THR A 98 33.90 9.09 -14.51
CA THR A 98 32.69 8.24 -14.54
C THR A 98 31.49 8.88 -13.86
N PHE A 99 30.33 8.81 -14.51
CA PHE A 99 29.06 9.32 -14.04
C PHE A 99 27.93 8.35 -14.44
N THR A 100 27.10 7.93 -13.49
CA THR A 100 25.93 7.06 -13.72
C THR A 100 24.68 7.71 -13.17
N VAL A 101 23.61 7.72 -13.96
CA VAL A 101 22.25 8.11 -13.52
C VAL A 101 21.40 6.85 -13.44
N VAL A 102 20.73 6.63 -12.32
CA VAL A 102 19.83 5.48 -12.11
C VAL A 102 18.38 6.00 -12.16
N SER A 103 17.53 5.35 -12.95
CA SER A 103 16.12 5.74 -13.10
C SER A 103 15.20 4.53 -13.18
N GLY A 104 13.98 4.63 -12.65
CA GLY A 104 13.03 3.52 -12.66
C GLY A 104 11.65 3.86 -12.10
N PRO A 105 10.59 3.12 -12.48
CA PRO A 105 9.24 3.28 -11.93
C PRO A 105 9.11 2.76 -10.49
N ASP A 106 9.92 1.79 -10.06
CA ASP A 106 9.97 1.28 -8.68
C ASP A 106 11.41 1.04 -8.21
N MET A 107 11.61 0.26 -7.13
CA MET A 107 12.93 -0.01 -6.55
C MET A 107 13.69 -1.14 -7.25
N VAL A 108 13.03 -1.90 -8.12
CA VAL A 108 13.50 -3.15 -8.72
C VAL A 108 13.72 -2.99 -10.23
N ASP A 109 12.76 -2.39 -10.94
CA ASP A 109 12.89 -2.06 -12.36
C ASP A 109 13.77 -0.81 -12.54
N LEU A 110 15.08 -1.01 -12.71
CA LEU A 110 16.08 0.06 -12.76
C LEU A 110 16.84 0.07 -14.10
N THR A 111 16.86 1.23 -14.75
CA THR A 111 17.71 1.54 -15.90
C THR A 111 18.94 2.35 -15.44
N PHE A 112 20.12 1.97 -15.91
CA PHE A 112 21.39 2.63 -15.62
C PHE A 112 21.91 3.37 -16.87
N HIS A 113 21.93 4.70 -16.82
CA HIS A 113 22.47 5.55 -17.89
C HIS A 113 23.92 5.91 -17.56
N ASN A 114 24.87 5.36 -18.30
CA ASN A 114 26.29 5.47 -17.97
C ASN A 114 27.01 6.45 -18.91
N PHE A 115 27.82 7.33 -18.31
CA PHE A 115 28.51 8.41 -18.98
C PHE A 115 29.96 8.50 -18.50
N VAL A 116 30.87 8.85 -19.41
CA VAL A 116 32.27 9.19 -19.08
C VAL A 116 32.54 10.60 -19.58
N SER A 117 32.91 11.50 -18.69
CA SER A 117 33.21 12.90 -19.03
C SER A 117 34.57 13.04 -19.71
N TYR A 118 34.69 14.01 -20.63
CA TYR A 118 36.00 14.34 -21.23
C TYR A 118 36.91 15.11 -20.26
N LYS A 119 36.32 15.95 -19.41
CA LYS A 119 37.00 16.71 -18.34
C LYS A 119 36.97 15.93 -17.04
N GLU A 120 37.95 16.17 -16.18
CA GLU A 120 37.99 15.57 -14.84
C GLU A 120 37.08 16.30 -13.86
N ASN A 121 36.57 15.56 -12.89
CA ASN A 121 35.75 16.00 -11.76
C ASN A 121 34.37 16.60 -12.07
N VAL A 122 34.07 16.99 -13.32
CA VAL A 122 32.75 17.54 -13.70
C VAL A 122 31.60 16.59 -13.35
N GLY A 123 31.81 15.27 -13.43
CA GLY A 123 30.79 14.29 -13.06
C GLY A 123 30.31 14.37 -11.60
N LYS A 124 31.11 14.97 -10.70
CA LYS A 124 30.73 15.18 -9.30
C LYS A 124 29.63 16.23 -9.19
N ASP A 125 29.88 17.43 -9.72
CA ASP A 125 28.91 18.54 -9.69
C ASP A 125 27.62 18.15 -10.43
N TRP A 126 27.75 17.40 -11.53
CA TRP A 126 26.60 16.84 -12.26
C TRP A 126 25.79 15.84 -11.43
N ALA A 127 26.43 14.97 -10.63
CA ALA A 127 25.71 14.06 -9.75
C ALA A 127 24.97 14.81 -8.64
N GLU A 128 25.68 15.65 -7.89
CA GLU A 128 25.11 16.38 -6.75
C GLU A 128 23.89 17.24 -7.17
N ASP A 129 24.02 18.04 -8.25
CA ASP A 129 22.96 18.97 -8.64
C ASP A 129 21.78 18.32 -9.39
N VAL A 130 22.01 17.24 -10.16
CA VAL A 130 20.90 16.49 -10.78
C VAL A 130 20.10 15.73 -9.72
N LEU A 131 20.76 15.16 -8.71
CA LEU A 131 20.06 14.50 -7.59
C LEU A 131 19.30 15.50 -6.73
N ALA A 132 19.89 16.67 -6.43
CA ALA A 132 19.22 17.74 -5.70
C ALA A 132 17.94 18.21 -6.42
N LEU A 133 17.98 18.33 -7.76
CA LEU A 133 16.82 18.67 -8.57
C LEU A 133 15.73 17.57 -8.54
N ALA A 134 16.13 16.30 -8.67
CA ALA A 134 15.23 15.15 -8.65
C ALA A 134 14.54 14.93 -7.29
N LYS A 135 15.25 15.19 -6.18
CA LYS A 135 14.77 15.00 -4.79
C LYS A 135 14.11 16.24 -4.19
N HIS A 136 14.09 17.38 -4.90
CA HIS A 136 13.48 18.61 -4.38
C HIS A 136 11.96 18.45 -4.20
N PRO A 137 11.37 18.76 -3.02
CA PRO A 137 9.96 18.45 -2.74
C PRO A 137 8.91 19.03 -3.71
N LEU A 138 9.19 20.19 -4.33
CA LEU A 138 8.32 20.76 -5.37
C LEU A 138 8.44 20.08 -6.74
N THR A 139 9.50 19.31 -7.01
CA THR A 139 9.63 18.58 -8.28
C THR A 139 8.55 17.50 -8.38
N THR A 140 8.30 16.80 -7.26
CA THR A 140 7.20 15.82 -7.13
C THR A 140 5.84 16.50 -6.91
N ASN A 141 5.77 17.54 -6.06
CA ASN A 141 4.51 18.20 -5.69
C ASN A 141 4.23 19.49 -6.48
N ALA A 142 4.62 19.52 -7.75
CA ALA A 142 4.38 20.66 -8.62
C ALA A 142 2.87 20.89 -8.84
N PRO A 143 2.42 22.14 -9.06
CA PRO A 143 1.02 22.41 -9.39
C PRO A 143 0.69 21.89 -10.80
N ARG A 144 -0.61 21.72 -11.07
CA ARG A 144 -1.08 21.16 -12.34
C ARG A 144 -0.57 21.94 -13.57
N SER A 145 -0.46 23.26 -13.47
CA SER A 145 0.09 24.11 -14.52
C SER A 145 1.52 23.72 -14.91
N THR A 146 2.36 23.33 -13.94
CA THR A 146 3.76 22.94 -14.16
C THR A 146 3.85 21.59 -14.89
N PHE A 147 3.00 20.62 -14.55
CA PHE A 147 2.94 19.36 -15.31
C PHE A 147 2.42 19.56 -16.75
N LEU A 148 1.53 20.52 -16.99
CA LEU A 148 1.08 20.86 -18.34
C LEU A 148 2.19 21.60 -19.15
N ASP A 149 2.92 22.50 -18.52
CA ASP A 149 4.08 23.18 -19.11
C ASP A 149 5.24 22.21 -19.41
N LYS A 150 5.46 21.20 -18.57
CA LYS A 150 6.38 20.07 -18.82
C LYS A 150 6.06 19.33 -20.12
N ILE A 151 4.77 19.12 -20.44
CA ILE A 151 4.34 18.56 -21.74
C ILE A 151 4.71 19.49 -22.90
N LEU A 152 4.48 20.80 -22.76
CA LEU A 152 4.85 21.80 -23.78
C LEU A 152 6.36 21.82 -24.03
N VAL A 153 7.18 21.84 -22.98
CA VAL A 153 8.65 21.77 -23.09
C VAL A 153 9.07 20.51 -23.85
N LYS A 154 8.53 19.33 -23.49
CA LYS A 154 8.83 18.08 -24.19
C LYS A 154 8.48 18.14 -25.69
N LEU A 155 7.32 18.70 -26.05
CA LEU A 155 6.91 18.88 -27.45
C LEU A 155 7.84 19.84 -28.21
N LYS A 156 8.24 20.97 -27.59
CA LYS A 156 9.14 21.97 -28.21
C LYS A 156 10.58 21.50 -28.35
N MET A 157 11.02 20.49 -27.61
CA MET A 157 12.37 19.92 -27.70
C MET A 157 12.47 18.69 -28.62
N HIS A 158 11.38 17.94 -28.82
CA HIS A 158 11.35 16.82 -29.79
C HIS A 158 11.10 17.33 -31.22
N LEU A 159 12.14 17.92 -31.82
CA LEU A 159 12.11 18.46 -33.18
C LEU A 159 12.57 17.44 -34.22
N ASN A 160 12.11 17.60 -35.46
CA ASN A 160 12.65 16.89 -36.63
C ASN A 160 13.96 17.54 -37.14
N PRO A 161 14.66 16.95 -38.14
CA PRO A 161 15.87 17.53 -38.72
C PRO A 161 15.69 18.96 -39.27
N GLU A 162 14.47 19.33 -39.65
CA GLU A 162 14.08 20.66 -40.12
C GLU A 162 13.83 21.68 -38.99
N GLY A 163 13.98 21.29 -37.72
CA GLY A 163 13.80 22.16 -36.55
C GLY A 163 12.34 22.42 -36.16
N LYS A 164 11.40 21.59 -36.63
CA LYS A 164 9.95 21.72 -36.43
C LYS A 164 9.40 20.60 -35.56
N ILE A 165 8.28 20.87 -34.87
CA ILE A 165 7.59 19.91 -34.00
C ILE A 165 6.70 19.01 -34.88
N PRO A 166 6.95 17.69 -34.98
CA PRO A 166 6.10 16.78 -35.75
C PRO A 166 4.71 16.66 -35.13
N VAL A 167 3.65 16.75 -35.94
CA VAL A 167 2.27 16.54 -35.47
C VAL A 167 2.06 15.11 -34.96
N LYS A 168 2.83 14.13 -35.46
CA LYS A 168 2.90 12.77 -34.88
C LYS A 168 3.18 12.76 -33.37
N ASN A 169 3.98 13.70 -32.86
CA ASN A 169 4.36 13.75 -31.45
C ASN A 169 3.17 14.17 -30.57
N PHE A 170 2.25 15.00 -31.08
CA PHE A 170 0.99 15.30 -30.40
C PHE A 170 0.10 14.05 -30.26
N PHE A 171 0.04 13.19 -31.29
CA PHE A 171 -0.71 11.93 -31.20
C PHE A 171 -0.05 10.90 -30.28
N GLN A 172 1.27 10.94 -30.12
CA GLN A 172 1.98 10.10 -29.14
C GLN A 172 1.82 10.63 -27.70
N MET A 173 1.72 11.95 -27.53
CA MET A 173 1.48 12.58 -26.23
C MET A 173 0.02 12.46 -25.76
N PHE A 174 -0.93 12.55 -26.68
CA PHE A 174 -2.37 12.46 -26.42
C PHE A 174 -3.02 11.30 -27.20
N PRO A 175 -2.65 10.03 -26.95
CA PRO A 175 -3.06 8.87 -27.76
C PRO A 175 -4.53 8.49 -27.61
N ALA A 176 -5.20 8.88 -26.52
CA ALA A 176 -6.53 8.40 -26.14
C ALA A 176 -7.64 8.69 -27.18
N ASP A 177 -7.62 9.85 -27.84
CA ASP A 177 -8.52 10.19 -28.96
C ASP A 177 -7.82 11.11 -29.97
N ARG A 178 -7.26 10.50 -31.01
CA ARG A 178 -6.62 11.18 -32.13
C ARG A 178 -7.53 12.20 -32.84
N LYS A 179 -8.82 11.93 -32.99
CA LYS A 179 -9.73 12.82 -33.74
C LYS A 179 -9.95 14.13 -32.98
N ARG A 180 -10.04 14.06 -31.65
CA ARG A 180 -10.11 15.25 -30.80
C ARG A 180 -8.81 16.07 -30.85
N VAL A 181 -7.65 15.44 -30.92
CA VAL A 181 -6.36 16.14 -31.13
C VAL A 181 -6.32 16.85 -32.48
N GLU A 182 -6.73 16.20 -33.58
CA GLU A 182 -6.82 16.82 -34.91
C GLU A 182 -7.80 18.01 -34.94
N ALA A 183 -8.91 17.93 -34.20
CA ALA A 183 -9.87 19.02 -34.07
C ALA A 183 -9.30 20.20 -33.25
N ALA A 184 -8.64 19.92 -32.13
CA ALA A 184 -8.03 20.94 -31.27
C ALA A 184 -6.88 21.69 -31.95
N LEU A 185 -6.04 20.99 -32.75
CA LEU A 185 -5.03 21.63 -33.60
C LEU A 185 -5.70 22.55 -34.64
N THR A 186 -6.75 22.07 -35.32
CA THR A 186 -7.52 22.88 -36.29
C THR A 186 -8.09 24.15 -35.66
N ALA A 187 -8.64 24.05 -34.44
CA ALA A 187 -9.21 25.19 -33.70
C ALA A 187 -8.17 26.25 -33.31
N CYS A 188 -6.90 25.87 -33.23
CA CYS A 188 -5.77 26.78 -32.98
C CYS A 188 -5.08 27.25 -34.28
N HIS A 189 -5.67 26.97 -35.44
CA HIS A 189 -5.09 27.22 -36.78
C HIS A 189 -3.74 26.52 -37.03
N LEU A 190 -3.48 25.42 -36.31
CA LEU A 190 -2.28 24.60 -36.47
C LEU A 190 -2.52 23.46 -37.49
N PRO A 191 -1.48 22.99 -38.21
CA PRO A 191 -1.57 21.82 -39.07
C PRO A 191 -1.91 20.55 -38.27
N LYS A 192 -2.57 19.59 -38.94
CA LYS A 192 -3.12 18.37 -38.32
C LYS A 192 -2.79 17.07 -39.04
N GLY A 193 -2.19 17.13 -40.23
CA GLY A 193 -1.80 15.95 -40.99
C GLY A 193 -0.73 15.15 -40.23
N LYS A 194 -0.77 13.82 -40.36
CA LYS A 194 0.14 12.91 -39.62
C LYS A 194 1.63 13.21 -39.85
N ASN A 195 1.95 13.72 -41.03
CA ASN A 195 3.31 14.00 -41.49
C ASN A 195 3.62 15.51 -41.50
N ASP A 196 2.69 16.35 -41.04
CA ASP A 196 2.90 17.80 -40.95
C ASP A 196 3.80 18.12 -39.74
N ALA A 197 4.38 19.32 -39.74
CA ALA A 197 5.16 19.83 -38.62
C ALA A 197 4.85 21.31 -38.35
N ILE A 198 4.94 21.70 -37.08
CA ILE A 198 4.62 23.04 -36.53
C ILE A 198 5.94 23.75 -36.22
N ASN A 199 6.08 25.04 -36.55
CA ASN A 199 7.29 25.78 -36.16
C ASN A 199 7.23 26.07 -34.63
N PRO A 200 8.34 25.95 -33.86
CA PRO A 200 8.31 26.15 -32.42
C PRO A 200 7.84 27.55 -31.97
N GLU A 201 7.94 28.55 -32.85
CA GLU A 201 7.47 29.92 -32.65
C GLU A 201 5.94 30.03 -32.69
N ASP A 202 5.28 29.20 -33.52
CA ASP A 202 3.81 29.15 -33.67
C ASP A 202 3.12 28.45 -32.49
N LEU A 203 3.89 27.81 -31.60
CA LEU A 203 3.42 27.16 -30.38
C LEU A 203 3.99 27.84 -29.10
N PRO A 204 3.61 29.10 -28.79
CA PRO A 204 3.82 29.70 -27.49
C PRO A 204 2.87 29.10 -26.44
N GLU A 205 3.11 29.40 -25.16
CA GLU A 205 2.29 28.91 -24.04
C GLU A 205 0.81 29.27 -24.19
N SER A 206 0.48 30.46 -24.70
CA SER A 206 -0.90 30.90 -24.92
C SER A 206 -1.64 30.02 -25.94
N VAL A 207 -1.01 29.70 -27.08
CA VAL A 207 -1.61 28.80 -28.09
C VAL A 207 -1.71 27.38 -27.56
N PHE A 208 -0.74 26.91 -26.76
CA PHE A 208 -0.84 25.61 -26.12
C PHE A 208 -1.96 25.53 -25.08
N LYS A 209 -2.18 26.61 -24.31
CA LYS A 209 -3.34 26.76 -23.41
C LYS A 209 -4.65 26.68 -24.18
N SER A 210 -4.79 27.42 -25.29
CA SER A 210 -5.96 27.33 -26.17
C SER A 210 -6.15 25.92 -26.77
N PHE A 211 -5.06 25.24 -27.15
CA PHE A 211 -5.10 23.85 -27.61
C PHE A 211 -5.65 22.91 -26.52
N LEU A 212 -5.17 23.04 -25.27
CA LEU A 212 -5.66 22.26 -24.15
C LEU A 212 -7.14 22.55 -23.84
N MET A 213 -7.59 23.80 -23.92
CA MET A 213 -9.01 24.15 -23.71
C MET A 213 -9.92 23.55 -24.79
N ASN A 214 -9.46 23.44 -26.04
CA ASN A 214 -10.19 22.78 -27.12
C ASN A 214 -10.13 21.25 -27.03
N LEU A 215 -9.00 20.67 -26.62
CA LEU A 215 -8.83 19.22 -26.46
C LEU A 215 -9.59 18.68 -25.23
N CYS A 216 -9.54 19.43 -24.13
CA CYS A 216 -10.04 19.06 -22.80
C CYS A 216 -10.98 20.15 -22.22
N PRO A 217 -12.18 20.35 -22.79
CA PRO A 217 -13.16 21.30 -22.25
C PRO A 217 -13.55 21.00 -20.79
N ARG A 218 -13.84 22.06 -20.02
CA ARG A 218 -14.04 22.03 -18.56
C ARG A 218 -15.41 22.58 -18.12
N PRO A 219 -16.54 21.99 -18.56
CA PRO A 219 -17.89 22.51 -18.29
C PRO A 219 -18.25 22.57 -16.79
N GLU A 220 -17.57 21.80 -15.94
CA GLU A 220 -17.73 21.85 -14.49
C GLU A 220 -17.14 23.12 -13.86
N ILE A 221 -16.14 23.75 -14.50
CA ILE A 221 -15.59 25.03 -14.05
C ILE A 221 -16.52 26.18 -14.46
N ASP A 222 -17.16 26.09 -15.63
CA ASP A 222 -18.19 27.05 -16.05
C ASP A 222 -19.42 27.05 -15.11
N GLU A 223 -19.78 25.88 -14.57
CA GLU A 223 -20.85 25.73 -13.57
C GLU A 223 -20.47 26.36 -12.22
N ILE A 224 -19.25 26.12 -11.72
CA ILE A 224 -18.71 26.82 -10.54
C ILE A 224 -18.73 28.32 -10.77
N PHE A 225 -18.31 28.77 -11.95
CA PHE A 225 -18.19 30.18 -12.32
C PHE A 225 -19.54 30.90 -12.35
N THR A 226 -20.55 30.27 -12.94
CA THR A 226 -21.91 30.83 -13.04
C THR A 226 -22.66 30.84 -11.71
N SER A 227 -22.36 29.92 -10.78
CA SER A 227 -23.01 29.84 -9.46
C SER A 227 -22.90 31.11 -8.59
N TYR A 228 -21.87 31.94 -8.80
CA TYR A 228 -21.68 33.21 -8.09
C TYR A 228 -22.47 34.38 -8.67
N HIS A 229 -23.14 34.20 -9.81
CA HIS A 229 -23.84 35.25 -10.52
C HIS A 229 -25.34 34.95 -10.70
N ALA A 230 -26.18 35.64 -9.94
CA ALA A 230 -27.66 35.64 -10.12
C ALA A 230 -28.14 36.15 -11.49
N LYS A 231 -27.23 36.55 -12.39
CA LYS A 231 -27.49 37.00 -13.77
C LYS A 231 -26.52 36.40 -14.80
N ALA A 232 -25.86 35.28 -14.49
CA ALA A 232 -24.96 34.52 -15.39
C ALA A 232 -24.05 35.40 -16.29
N LYS A 233 -23.27 36.30 -15.68
CA LYS A 233 -22.33 37.16 -16.42
C LYS A 233 -21.12 36.34 -16.89
N PRO A 234 -20.52 36.64 -18.06
CA PRO A 234 -19.36 35.92 -18.60
C PRO A 234 -18.02 36.29 -17.94
N TYR A 235 -18.04 36.96 -16.77
CA TYR A 235 -16.85 37.37 -16.02
C TYR A 235 -17.12 37.39 -14.51
N MET A 236 -16.13 37.00 -13.70
CA MET A 236 -16.08 37.32 -12.26
C MET A 236 -15.37 38.65 -12.04
N THR A 237 -15.77 39.41 -11.02
CA THR A 237 -15.09 40.63 -10.58
C THR A 237 -14.06 40.35 -9.49
N LYS A 238 -13.13 41.29 -9.27
CA LYS A 238 -12.22 41.35 -8.11
C LYS A 238 -12.91 40.97 -6.79
N GLU A 239 -14.10 41.50 -6.52
CA GLU A 239 -14.89 41.19 -5.30
C GLU A 239 -15.41 39.75 -5.28
N HIS A 240 -15.95 39.24 -6.40
CA HIS A 240 -16.45 37.86 -6.48
C HIS A 240 -15.33 36.84 -6.30
N LEU A 241 -14.17 37.07 -6.92
CA LEU A 241 -12.99 36.20 -6.77
C LEU A 241 -12.43 36.29 -5.33
N THR A 242 -12.40 37.48 -4.73
CA THR A 242 -12.02 37.65 -3.31
C THR A 242 -12.95 36.87 -2.38
N LYS A 243 -14.26 36.86 -2.67
CA LYS A 243 -15.25 36.07 -1.93
C LYS A 243 -15.05 34.57 -2.14
N PHE A 244 -14.82 34.12 -3.38
CA PHE A 244 -14.55 32.72 -3.72
C PHE A 244 -13.33 32.18 -2.96
N ILE A 245 -12.19 32.89 -3.01
CA ILE A 245 -10.96 32.48 -2.33
C ILE A 245 -11.17 32.40 -0.82
N ASN A 246 -11.81 33.40 -0.22
CA ASN A 246 -11.97 33.47 1.24
C ASN A 246 -13.10 32.59 1.80
N GLN A 247 -14.04 32.10 0.98
CA GLN A 247 -15.19 31.30 1.42
C GLN A 247 -15.20 29.84 0.92
N LYS A 248 -14.48 29.51 -0.16
CA LYS A 248 -14.38 28.14 -0.68
C LYS A 248 -12.97 27.59 -0.67
N GLN A 249 -11.97 28.37 -1.08
CA GLN A 249 -10.56 27.91 -1.12
C GLN A 249 -9.83 28.01 0.22
N ARG A 250 -10.53 28.43 1.29
CA ARG A 250 -9.97 28.61 2.62
C ARG A 250 -10.52 27.56 3.57
N ASP A 251 -9.64 26.85 4.26
CA ASP A 251 -10.03 26.00 5.40
C ASP A 251 -10.58 26.86 6.55
N SER A 252 -11.77 26.48 7.02
CA SER A 252 -12.51 27.18 8.07
C SER A 252 -11.81 27.14 9.44
N ARG A 253 -10.98 26.13 9.69
CA ARG A 253 -10.26 25.88 10.94
C ARG A 253 -9.02 26.77 11.10
N LEU A 254 -8.55 27.39 10.01
CA LEU A 254 -7.33 28.21 10.03
C LEU A 254 -7.56 29.56 10.74
N ASN A 255 -6.82 29.77 11.82
CA ASN A 255 -6.81 31.02 12.58
C ASN A 255 -6.63 32.26 11.68
N SER A 256 -7.55 33.22 11.78
CA SER A 256 -7.63 34.40 10.92
C SER A 256 -6.54 35.44 11.14
N LEU A 257 -5.81 35.40 12.28
CA LEU A 257 -4.68 36.29 12.55
C LEU A 257 -3.37 35.72 11.97
N LEU A 258 -3.09 34.43 12.19
CA LEU A 258 -1.91 33.75 11.63
C LEU A 258 -2.00 33.57 10.11
N PHE A 259 -3.22 33.36 9.63
CA PHE A 259 -3.55 33.21 8.21
C PHE A 259 -4.60 34.27 7.83
N PRO A 260 -4.19 35.53 7.57
CA PRO A 260 -5.14 36.56 7.15
C PRO A 260 -5.87 36.18 5.86
N PRO A 261 -7.13 36.60 5.66
CA PRO A 261 -7.85 36.42 4.41
C PRO A 261 -7.18 37.19 3.26
N ALA A 262 -7.37 36.72 2.03
CA ALA A 262 -6.87 37.38 0.84
C ALA A 262 -7.50 38.78 0.69
N ARG A 263 -6.66 39.81 0.60
CA ARG A 263 -7.10 41.20 0.41
C ARG A 263 -7.43 41.45 -1.07
N PRO A 264 -8.39 42.33 -1.39
CA PRO A 264 -8.77 42.60 -2.78
C PRO A 264 -7.58 42.93 -3.69
N ASP A 265 -6.59 43.70 -3.22
CA ASP A 265 -5.45 44.12 -4.06
C ASP A 265 -4.50 42.97 -4.41
N GLN A 266 -4.41 41.96 -3.55
CA GLN A 266 -3.69 40.72 -3.88
C GLN A 266 -4.46 39.90 -4.93
N VAL A 267 -5.79 39.92 -4.86
CA VAL A 267 -6.66 39.26 -5.84
C VAL A 267 -6.60 39.95 -7.20
N GLN A 268 -6.33 41.25 -7.28
CA GLN A 268 -6.03 41.91 -8.56
C GLN A 268 -4.77 41.32 -9.21
N GLY A 269 -3.69 41.14 -8.45
CA GLY A 269 -2.46 40.50 -8.97
C GLY A 269 -2.67 39.06 -9.46
N LEU A 270 -3.62 38.32 -8.89
CA LEU A 270 -4.03 37.01 -9.43
C LEU A 270 -4.76 37.14 -10.78
N ILE A 271 -5.65 38.13 -10.93
CA ILE A 271 -6.34 38.41 -12.20
C ILE A 271 -5.30 38.79 -13.27
N ASP A 272 -4.36 39.67 -12.92
CA ASP A 272 -3.29 40.13 -13.82
C ASP A 272 -2.35 38.99 -14.25
N LYS A 273 -2.18 37.96 -13.41
CA LYS A 273 -1.38 36.77 -13.70
C LYS A 273 -2.10 35.73 -14.56
N TYR A 274 -3.41 35.56 -14.38
CA TYR A 274 -4.16 34.43 -14.94
C TYR A 274 -5.12 34.78 -16.08
N GLU A 275 -5.54 36.04 -16.22
CA GLU A 275 -6.50 36.43 -17.25
C GLU A 275 -5.83 36.55 -18.65
N PRO A 276 -6.26 35.79 -19.67
CA PRO A 276 -5.70 35.90 -21.01
C PRO A 276 -6.07 37.21 -21.74
N SER A 277 -7.23 37.78 -21.44
CA SER A 277 -7.73 38.99 -22.11
C SER A 277 -7.29 40.27 -21.41
N VAL A 278 -6.43 41.04 -22.08
CA VAL A 278 -5.96 42.36 -21.61
C VAL A 278 -7.13 43.31 -21.28
N ILE A 279 -8.25 43.22 -22.00
CA ILE A 279 -9.45 44.06 -21.76
C ILE A 279 -10.14 43.70 -20.44
N ASN A 280 -10.20 42.41 -20.10
CA ASN A 280 -10.79 41.94 -18.84
C ASN A 280 -9.86 42.25 -17.66
N MET A 281 -8.55 42.02 -17.85
CA MET A 281 -7.50 42.35 -16.89
C MET A 281 -7.57 43.81 -16.44
N GLN A 282 -7.56 44.75 -17.40
CA GLN A 282 -7.70 46.20 -17.13
C GLN A 282 -9.00 46.59 -16.41
N ARG A 283 -10.03 45.73 -16.46
CA ARG A 283 -11.33 45.93 -15.79
C ARG A 283 -11.43 45.21 -14.44
N GLY A 284 -10.37 44.54 -13.97
CA GLY A 284 -10.42 43.70 -12.77
C GLY A 284 -11.40 42.54 -12.90
N GLN A 285 -11.45 41.93 -14.09
CA GLN A 285 -12.37 40.87 -14.47
C GLN A 285 -11.60 39.60 -14.84
N LEU A 286 -12.04 38.45 -14.33
CA LEU A 286 -11.53 37.12 -14.67
C LEU A 286 -12.56 36.38 -15.53
N SER A 287 -12.09 35.72 -16.60
CA SER A 287 -12.85 34.85 -17.50
C SER A 287 -12.92 33.40 -16.97
N PRO A 288 -13.79 32.54 -17.54
CA PRO A 288 -13.78 31.11 -17.21
C PRO A 288 -12.43 30.45 -17.52
N GLU A 289 -11.76 30.82 -18.61
CA GLU A 289 -10.41 30.33 -18.93
C GLU A 289 -9.39 30.77 -17.86
N GLY A 290 -9.43 32.04 -17.44
CA GLY A 290 -8.59 32.54 -16.34
C GLY A 290 -8.83 31.79 -15.03
N MET A 291 -10.07 31.36 -14.76
CA MET A 291 -10.40 30.50 -13.61
C MET A 291 -9.79 29.10 -13.74
N VAL A 292 -9.79 28.48 -14.92
CA VAL A 292 -9.10 27.19 -15.15
C VAL A 292 -7.60 27.30 -14.84
N TRP A 293 -6.95 28.37 -15.31
CA TRP A 293 -5.51 28.54 -15.10
C TRP A 293 -5.17 28.92 -13.65
N PHE A 294 -6.01 29.69 -12.97
CA PHE A 294 -5.89 29.94 -11.53
C PHE A 294 -6.01 28.65 -10.70
N LEU A 295 -7.03 27.82 -10.96
CA LEU A 295 -7.24 26.55 -10.24
C LEU A 295 -6.14 25.52 -10.50
N CYS A 296 -5.43 25.63 -11.63
CA CYS A 296 -4.24 24.85 -11.95
C CYS A 296 -2.93 25.42 -11.37
N GLY A 297 -2.94 26.64 -10.81
CA GLY A 297 -1.74 27.39 -10.41
C GLY A 297 -1.16 27.02 -9.04
N PRO A 298 0.10 27.44 -8.74
CA PRO A 298 0.76 27.18 -7.45
C PRO A 298 0.04 27.78 -6.23
N GLU A 299 -0.70 28.87 -6.41
CA GLU A 299 -1.52 29.47 -5.34
C GLU A 299 -2.71 28.60 -4.92
N ASN A 300 -3.07 27.60 -5.74
CA ASN A 300 -4.17 26.67 -5.50
C ASN A 300 -3.69 25.23 -5.36
N SER A 301 -2.75 25.01 -4.43
CA SER A 301 -2.25 23.66 -4.09
C SER A 301 -3.18 22.92 -3.15
N VAL A 302 -3.39 21.63 -3.41
CA VAL A 302 -4.12 20.71 -2.54
C VAL A 302 -3.38 20.43 -1.21
N LEU A 303 -2.07 20.73 -1.16
CA LEU A 303 -1.21 20.49 -0.01
C LEU A 303 -0.76 21.77 0.70
N ALA A 304 -0.66 21.69 2.03
CA ALA A 304 0.09 22.62 2.85
C ALA A 304 1.61 22.40 2.65
N HIS A 305 2.22 23.21 1.78
CA HIS A 305 3.64 23.05 1.38
C HIS A 305 4.65 23.07 2.55
N ASP A 306 4.32 23.70 3.68
CA ASP A 306 5.12 23.67 4.91
C ASP A 306 5.32 22.24 5.44
N LYS A 307 4.36 21.33 5.20
CA LYS A 307 4.41 19.95 5.71
C LYS A 307 5.26 19.00 4.87
N LEU A 308 5.49 19.36 3.61
CA LEU A 308 6.42 18.65 2.74
C LEU A 308 7.88 18.90 3.16
N LEU A 309 8.16 20.06 3.77
CA LEU A 309 9.47 20.37 4.34
C LEU A 309 9.68 19.67 5.68
N LEU A 310 10.96 19.54 6.06
CA LEU A 310 11.37 19.23 7.42
C LEU A 310 10.85 20.33 8.36
N HIS A 311 9.89 19.99 9.21
CA HIS A 311 9.17 20.95 10.06
C HIS A 311 8.74 20.38 11.42
N HIS A 312 8.79 19.06 11.61
CA HIS A 312 8.57 18.46 12.92
C HIS A 312 9.70 18.81 13.89
N ASP A 313 9.39 18.78 15.19
CA ASP A 313 10.44 18.78 16.22
C ASP A 313 11.24 17.47 16.13
N MET A 314 12.54 17.59 15.88
CA MET A 314 13.48 16.47 15.73
C MET A 314 14.34 16.24 16.99
N THR A 315 13.98 16.88 18.13
CA THR A 315 14.72 16.85 19.41
C THR A 315 14.09 15.95 20.48
N GLN A 316 12.95 15.30 20.18
CA GLN A 316 12.33 14.32 21.07
C GLN A 316 13.13 12.99 21.05
N PRO A 317 12.99 12.10 22.05
CA PRO A 317 13.63 10.78 22.04
C PRO A 317 13.29 9.94 20.81
N LEU A 318 14.21 9.09 20.34
CA LEU A 318 14.04 8.27 19.14
C LEU A 318 12.73 7.43 19.11
N ASN A 319 12.27 6.98 20.29
CA ASN A 319 11.02 6.22 20.45
C ASN A 319 9.73 7.05 20.29
N HIS A 320 9.83 8.36 20.12
CA HIS A 320 8.71 9.28 19.90
C HIS A 320 8.37 9.52 18.41
N TYR A 321 9.03 8.82 17.49
CA TYR A 321 8.80 8.92 16.04
C TYR A 321 8.31 7.59 15.45
N PHE A 322 7.51 7.67 14.39
CA PHE A 322 7.42 6.60 13.40
C PHE A 322 8.65 6.66 12.49
N ILE A 323 9.26 5.51 12.23
CA ILE A 323 10.51 5.37 11.49
C ILE A 323 10.26 4.51 10.25
N ASN A 324 10.59 5.03 9.08
CA ASN A 324 10.44 4.31 7.82
C ASN A 324 11.35 3.08 7.79
N SER A 325 10.76 1.88 7.67
CA SER A 325 11.45 0.61 7.96
C SER A 325 11.21 -0.44 6.88
N SER A 326 12.29 -1.09 6.45
CA SER A 326 12.29 -2.21 5.51
C SER A 326 12.47 -3.55 6.24
N HIS A 327 11.82 -4.58 5.71
CA HIS A 327 12.00 -6.00 6.04
C HIS A 327 12.73 -6.69 4.89
N ASN A 328 13.59 -7.68 5.20
CA ASN A 328 14.41 -8.48 4.27
C ASN A 328 14.93 -7.65 3.08
N THR A 329 15.60 -6.54 3.40
CA THR A 329 15.92 -5.43 2.47
C THR A 329 16.68 -5.88 1.23
N TYR A 330 17.45 -6.96 1.33
CA TYR A 330 18.23 -7.52 0.23
C TYR A 330 17.37 -8.13 -0.88
N LEU A 331 16.14 -8.56 -0.63
CA LEU A 331 15.29 -9.25 -1.61
C LEU A 331 14.63 -8.32 -2.63
N THR A 332 14.74 -8.67 -3.91
CA THR A 332 14.07 -7.94 -5.02
C THR A 332 12.70 -8.52 -5.40
N ALA A 333 12.30 -9.67 -4.83
CA ALA A 333 11.09 -10.40 -5.22
C ALA A 333 10.49 -11.21 -4.03
N GLY A 334 9.97 -12.41 -4.31
CA GLY A 334 9.42 -13.34 -3.31
C GLY A 334 10.46 -13.90 -2.34
N GLN A 335 10.01 -14.31 -1.15
CA GLN A 335 10.87 -14.76 -0.04
C GLN A 335 11.56 -16.10 -0.31
N PHE A 336 10.99 -16.99 -1.15
CA PHE A 336 11.53 -18.34 -1.32
C PHE A 336 12.51 -18.50 -2.50
N SER A 337 12.39 -17.68 -3.55
CA SER A 337 13.14 -17.83 -4.80
C SER A 337 13.48 -16.49 -5.49
N GLY A 338 13.54 -15.40 -4.71
CA GLY A 338 13.93 -14.08 -5.18
C GLY A 338 15.44 -13.91 -5.35
N LEU A 339 15.83 -12.93 -6.16
CA LEU A 339 17.20 -12.44 -6.23
C LEU A 339 17.49 -11.58 -4.97
N SER A 340 18.65 -11.77 -4.38
CA SER A 340 19.23 -10.85 -3.37
C SER A 340 20.15 -9.85 -4.06
N SER A 341 20.10 -8.58 -3.65
CA SER A 341 20.84 -7.50 -4.32
C SER A 341 21.28 -6.38 -3.37
N ALA A 342 22.57 -6.02 -3.43
CA ALA A 342 23.10 -4.86 -2.73
C ALA A 342 22.51 -3.52 -3.24
N GLU A 343 21.94 -3.49 -4.44
CA GLU A 343 21.28 -2.31 -5.00
C GLU A 343 20.00 -1.94 -4.23
N MET A 344 19.29 -2.91 -3.66
CA MET A 344 18.07 -2.64 -2.89
C MET A 344 18.34 -1.76 -1.68
N TYR A 345 19.44 -1.96 -0.95
CA TYR A 345 19.85 -1.09 0.15
C TYR A 345 19.99 0.37 -0.30
N ARG A 346 20.60 0.61 -1.48
CA ARG A 346 20.71 1.96 -2.04
C ARG A 346 19.32 2.55 -2.28
N GLN A 347 18.46 1.82 -2.99
CA GLN A 347 17.12 2.28 -3.37
C GLN A 347 16.21 2.59 -2.16
N VAL A 348 16.21 1.73 -1.14
CA VAL A 348 15.40 2.01 0.06
C VAL A 348 15.95 3.20 0.86
N LEU A 349 17.28 3.33 1.01
CA LEU A 349 17.87 4.48 1.72
C LEU A 349 17.57 5.80 0.98
N LEU A 350 17.66 5.79 -0.35
CA LEU A 350 17.31 6.91 -1.24
C LEU A 350 15.83 7.29 -1.25
N SER A 351 14.93 6.42 -0.75
CA SER A 351 13.51 6.74 -0.54
C SER A 351 13.22 7.33 0.84
N GLY A 352 14.26 7.50 1.67
CA GLY A 352 14.11 7.93 3.06
C GLY A 352 13.82 6.78 4.03
N CYS A 353 14.04 5.51 3.65
CA CYS A 353 14.03 4.42 4.64
C CYS A 353 15.19 4.61 5.63
N ARG A 354 14.94 4.36 6.93
CA ARG A 354 15.87 4.60 8.04
C ARG A 354 16.13 3.35 8.90
N CYS A 355 15.45 2.25 8.63
CA CYS A 355 15.74 0.94 9.23
C CYS A 355 15.79 -0.12 8.13
N VAL A 356 16.91 -0.83 7.99
CA VAL A 356 17.13 -1.87 6.97
C VAL A 356 17.59 -3.17 7.62
N GLU A 357 17.39 -4.29 6.92
CA GLU A 357 17.59 -5.65 7.45
C GLU A 357 18.69 -6.41 6.73
N LEU A 358 19.54 -7.11 7.48
CA LEU A 358 20.70 -7.86 7.01
C LEU A 358 20.74 -9.25 7.67
N ASP A 359 20.30 -10.27 6.93
CA ASP A 359 20.24 -11.65 7.42
C ASP A 359 21.57 -12.32 7.12
N CYS A 360 22.43 -12.41 8.13
CA CYS A 360 23.85 -12.70 8.00
C CYS A 360 24.10 -14.20 8.18
N TRP A 361 24.59 -14.87 7.14
CA TRP A 361 24.89 -16.30 7.13
C TRP A 361 26.38 -16.57 6.90
N LYS A 362 26.83 -17.73 7.38
CA LYS A 362 28.18 -18.25 7.12
C LYS A 362 28.47 -18.31 5.62
N GLY A 363 29.66 -17.85 5.22
CA GLY A 363 30.19 -18.11 3.90
C GLY A 363 30.31 -19.60 3.60
N LYS A 364 29.90 -20.00 2.39
CA LYS A 364 30.08 -21.37 1.88
C LYS A 364 31.59 -21.64 1.68
N PRO A 365 32.15 -22.77 2.13
CA PRO A 365 33.52 -23.14 1.82
C PRO A 365 33.75 -23.21 0.30
N PRO A 366 34.90 -22.75 -0.23
CA PRO A 366 36.13 -22.43 0.49
C PRO A 366 36.33 -20.97 0.91
N ASP A 367 35.46 -20.03 0.52
CA ASP A 367 35.82 -18.60 0.50
C ASP A 367 35.76 -17.87 1.86
N GLU A 368 35.14 -18.47 2.89
CA GLU A 368 35.08 -17.98 4.28
C GLU A 368 34.65 -16.50 4.46
N GLU A 369 33.89 -15.94 3.51
CA GLU A 369 33.34 -14.58 3.57
C GLU A 369 31.85 -14.58 3.99
N PRO A 370 31.43 -13.76 4.98
CA PRO A 370 30.04 -13.70 5.39
C PRO A 370 29.12 -13.21 4.26
N ILE A 371 27.95 -13.85 4.15
CA ILE A 371 26.96 -13.59 3.09
C ILE A 371 25.62 -13.10 3.67
N ILE A 372 24.79 -12.52 2.83
CA ILE A 372 23.39 -12.19 3.11
C ILE A 372 22.49 -12.95 2.15
N THR A 373 21.50 -13.66 2.69
CA THR A 373 20.53 -14.49 1.96
C THR A 373 19.37 -14.87 2.90
N HIS A 374 18.24 -15.32 2.38
CA HIS A 374 17.16 -15.83 3.22
C HIS A 374 17.37 -17.33 3.48
N GLY A 375 17.63 -17.69 4.74
CA GLY A 375 18.08 -19.03 5.13
C GLY A 375 17.16 -20.17 4.71
N PHE A 376 17.76 -21.29 4.32
CA PHE A 376 17.05 -22.52 3.92
C PHE A 376 16.08 -22.37 2.73
N THR A 377 16.23 -21.31 1.91
CA THR A 377 15.44 -21.09 0.69
C THR A 377 16.26 -21.22 -0.59
N MET A 378 15.65 -20.93 -1.74
CA MET A 378 16.31 -20.86 -3.05
C MET A 378 16.70 -19.42 -3.46
N THR A 379 16.74 -18.46 -2.53
CA THR A 379 17.22 -17.10 -2.82
C THR A 379 18.70 -17.09 -3.17
N THR A 380 19.14 -16.13 -3.98
CA THR A 380 20.57 -15.96 -4.25
C THR A 380 21.28 -15.31 -3.07
N ASP A 381 22.61 -15.48 -2.98
CA ASP A 381 23.42 -14.87 -1.94
C ASP A 381 24.08 -13.58 -2.45
N ILE A 382 24.32 -12.61 -1.56
CA ILE A 382 25.23 -11.47 -1.79
C ILE A 382 26.30 -11.44 -0.70
N LEU A 383 27.44 -10.81 -0.97
CA LEU A 383 28.47 -10.61 0.05
C LEU A 383 28.00 -9.57 1.08
N PHE A 384 28.13 -9.87 2.38
CA PHE A 384 27.86 -8.92 3.45
C PHE A 384 28.63 -7.60 3.24
N LYS A 385 29.89 -7.73 2.82
CA LYS A 385 30.77 -6.61 2.45
C LYS A 385 30.13 -5.65 1.42
N GLU A 386 29.50 -6.18 0.37
CA GLU A 386 28.88 -5.36 -0.69
C GLU A 386 27.66 -4.58 -0.18
N ALA A 387 26.88 -5.18 0.71
CA ALA A 387 25.75 -4.51 1.35
C ALA A 387 26.21 -3.36 2.26
N ILE A 388 27.27 -3.56 3.04
CA ILE A 388 27.85 -2.49 3.88
C ILE A 388 28.40 -1.33 3.02
N GLU A 389 29.10 -1.62 1.90
CA GLU A 389 29.54 -0.59 0.95
C GLU A 389 28.35 0.19 0.35
N ALA A 390 27.26 -0.50 -0.01
CA ALA A 390 26.04 0.11 -0.54
C ALA A 390 25.31 1.00 0.47
N ILE A 391 25.25 0.57 1.74
CA ILE A 391 24.68 1.34 2.85
C ILE A 391 25.54 2.58 3.11
N ALA A 392 26.87 2.44 3.18
CA ALA A 392 27.80 3.55 3.42
C ALA A 392 27.70 4.64 2.33
N GLU A 393 27.48 4.24 1.07
CA GLU A 393 27.25 5.18 -0.05
C GLU A 393 25.93 5.96 0.09
N SER A 394 24.84 5.28 0.47
CA SER A 394 23.49 5.82 0.27
C SER A 394 22.79 6.31 1.55
N ALA A 395 23.29 5.94 2.73
CA ALA A 395 22.65 6.19 4.03
C ALA A 395 22.19 7.65 4.20
N PHE A 396 23.03 8.62 3.84
CA PHE A 396 22.78 10.04 4.10
C PHE A 396 22.59 10.90 2.84
N LYS A 397 22.40 10.30 1.65
CA LYS A 397 22.20 11.06 0.39
C LYS A 397 20.91 11.92 0.39
N THR A 398 19.83 11.43 1.00
CA THR A 398 18.50 12.10 0.97
C THR A 398 17.96 12.48 2.35
N SER A 399 18.50 11.92 3.44
CA SER A 399 18.13 12.26 4.80
C SER A 399 19.37 12.20 5.70
N PRO A 400 19.66 13.24 6.51
CA PRO A 400 20.79 13.26 7.43
C PRO A 400 20.50 12.52 8.76
N TYR A 401 19.27 12.05 8.96
CA TYR A 401 18.82 11.41 10.19
C TYR A 401 19.30 9.95 10.31
N PRO A 402 19.50 9.45 11.55
CA PRO A 402 20.16 8.18 11.79
C PRO A 402 19.54 6.98 11.08
N VAL A 403 20.40 6.04 10.72
CA VAL A 403 20.04 4.76 10.09
C VAL A 403 20.27 3.61 11.08
N ILE A 404 19.33 2.69 11.15
CA ILE A 404 19.37 1.52 12.03
C ILE A 404 19.52 0.27 11.17
N LEU A 405 20.52 -0.56 11.49
CA LEU A 405 20.76 -1.83 10.81
C LEU A 405 20.25 -2.97 11.70
N SER A 406 19.15 -3.60 11.28
CA SER A 406 18.62 -4.84 11.88
C SER A 406 19.44 -6.02 11.37
N PHE A 407 20.37 -6.51 12.19
CA PHE A 407 21.02 -7.78 11.93
C PHE A 407 20.10 -8.90 12.42
N GLU A 408 19.94 -9.91 11.58
CA GLU A 408 19.49 -11.25 11.95
C GLU A 408 20.71 -12.16 11.77
N ASN A 409 21.34 -12.56 12.88
CA ASN A 409 22.69 -13.13 12.83
C ASN A 409 22.65 -14.67 12.96
N HIS A 410 23.13 -15.37 11.93
CA HIS A 410 23.33 -16.83 11.91
C HIS A 410 24.81 -17.22 11.71
N VAL A 411 25.73 -16.26 11.87
CA VAL A 411 27.17 -16.49 11.73
C VAL A 411 27.73 -17.02 13.05
N ASP A 412 27.61 -18.32 13.31
CA ASP A 412 28.16 -19.00 14.50
C ASP A 412 29.71 -19.10 14.52
N SER A 413 30.40 -18.45 13.57
CA SER A 413 31.86 -18.45 13.49
C SER A 413 32.43 -17.14 14.05
N PRO A 414 33.22 -17.16 15.15
CA PRO A 414 33.86 -15.97 15.71
C PRO A 414 34.68 -15.20 14.66
N ARG A 415 35.43 -15.92 13.82
CA ARG A 415 36.27 -15.34 12.76
C ARG A 415 35.45 -14.59 11.71
N GLN A 416 34.24 -15.05 11.35
CA GLN A 416 33.39 -14.33 10.41
C GLN A 416 32.60 -13.19 11.08
N GLN A 417 32.17 -13.32 12.34
CA GLN A 417 31.62 -12.18 13.10
C GLN A 417 32.66 -11.06 13.29
N ALA A 418 33.93 -11.39 13.53
CA ALA A 418 35.01 -10.43 13.60
C ALA A 418 35.19 -9.68 12.26
N LYS A 419 35.18 -10.39 11.12
CA LYS A 419 35.17 -9.76 9.77
C LYS A 419 33.97 -8.81 9.59
N MET A 420 32.77 -9.20 10.02
CA MET A 420 31.57 -8.34 9.93
C MET A 420 31.75 -7.05 10.74
N ALA A 421 32.26 -7.15 11.96
CA ALA A 421 32.54 -5.99 12.81
C ALA A 421 33.65 -5.09 12.23
N GLU A 422 34.71 -5.68 11.64
CA GLU A 422 35.78 -4.96 10.95
C GLU A 422 35.25 -4.22 9.72
N TYR A 423 34.45 -4.87 8.86
CA TYR A 423 33.82 -4.24 7.70
C TYR A 423 32.93 -3.07 8.10
N CYS A 424 32.11 -3.21 9.15
CA CYS A 424 31.32 -2.10 9.68
C CYS A 424 32.22 -0.93 10.11
N ARG A 425 33.28 -1.18 10.90
CA ARG A 425 34.20 -0.13 11.39
C ARG A 425 34.94 0.55 10.24
N MET A 426 35.47 -0.22 9.28
CA MET A 426 36.27 0.29 8.16
C MET A 426 35.42 1.11 7.16
N MET A 427 34.20 0.67 6.86
CA MET A 427 33.40 1.24 5.77
C MET A 427 32.51 2.39 6.22
N PHE A 428 31.96 2.31 7.43
CA PHE A 428 31.17 3.41 8.00
C PHE A 428 32.05 4.46 8.67
N GLY A 429 33.23 4.09 9.20
CA GLY A 429 34.13 4.99 9.91
C GLY A 429 33.40 5.78 11.00
N ASP A 430 33.60 7.09 11.03
CA ASP A 430 32.99 8.01 11.99
C ASP A 430 31.45 8.05 11.96
N THR A 431 30.81 7.52 10.91
CA THR A 431 29.33 7.41 10.88
C THR A 431 28.82 6.27 11.75
N LEU A 432 29.64 5.25 12.06
CA LEU A 432 29.24 4.18 12.97
C LEU A 432 29.21 4.69 14.42
N LEU A 433 28.09 4.51 15.11
CA LEU A 433 28.00 4.77 16.53
C LEU A 433 28.46 3.53 17.31
N THR A 434 29.72 3.52 17.73
CA THR A 434 30.33 2.43 18.52
C THR A 434 30.00 2.54 20.01
N GLU A 435 30.08 3.75 20.57
CA GLU A 435 29.90 4.03 22.00
C GLU A 435 28.64 4.88 22.28
N PRO A 436 28.03 4.79 23.48
CA PRO A 436 26.92 5.66 23.85
C PRO A 436 27.40 7.11 24.04
N LEU A 437 26.55 8.06 23.65
CA LEU A 437 26.75 9.48 23.90
C LEU A 437 26.78 9.78 25.41
N GLU A 438 27.72 10.62 25.86
CA GLU A 438 27.93 10.96 27.27
C GLU A 438 26.66 11.44 27.99
N LYS A 439 25.84 12.25 27.31
CA LYS A 439 24.54 12.77 27.79
C LYS A 439 23.48 11.67 28.02
N PHE A 440 23.60 10.53 27.35
CA PHE A 440 22.62 9.45 27.35
C PHE A 440 23.28 8.09 27.66
N PRO A 441 23.80 7.87 28.88
CA PRO A 441 24.43 6.61 29.25
C PRO A 441 23.39 5.47 29.29
N LEU A 442 23.85 4.23 29.03
CA LEU A 442 23.02 3.02 29.00
C LEU A 442 22.62 2.57 30.43
N LYS A 443 21.78 3.37 31.10
CA LYS A 443 21.27 3.14 32.46
C LYS A 443 19.74 3.20 32.50
N PRO A 444 19.07 2.48 33.42
CA PRO A 444 17.62 2.60 33.59
C PRO A 444 17.17 4.04 33.86
N GLY A 445 15.99 4.41 33.33
CA GLY A 445 15.39 5.73 33.49
C GLY A 445 15.92 6.82 32.55
N ILE A 446 17.07 6.63 31.90
CA ILE A 446 17.59 7.55 30.89
C ILE A 446 16.80 7.37 29.56
N PRO A 447 16.33 8.44 28.89
CA PRO A 447 15.65 8.31 27.59
C PRO A 447 16.63 7.98 26.45
N LEU A 448 16.10 7.56 25.31
CA LEU A 448 16.89 7.49 24.08
C LEU A 448 17.32 8.89 23.62
N PRO A 449 18.48 9.04 22.96
CA PRO A 449 18.84 10.26 22.26
C PRO A 449 17.80 10.64 21.20
N SER A 450 17.80 11.89 20.77
CA SER A 450 16.93 12.34 19.67
C SER A 450 17.51 11.99 18.29
N PRO A 451 16.70 12.00 17.22
CA PRO A 451 17.20 11.99 15.84
C PRO A 451 18.22 13.11 15.56
N SER A 452 18.13 14.25 16.27
CA SER A 452 19.08 15.37 16.13
C SER A 452 20.41 15.14 16.86
N ASP A 453 20.40 14.46 18.02
CA ASP A 453 21.63 14.08 18.73
C ASP A 453 22.43 13.00 17.94
N LEU A 454 21.77 12.32 16.98
CA LEU A 454 22.29 11.18 16.22
C LEU A 454 22.41 11.45 14.69
N LEU A 455 22.50 12.71 14.28
CA LEU A 455 22.68 13.09 12.87
C LEU A 455 23.94 12.43 12.25
N GLY A 456 23.78 11.87 11.06
CA GLY A 456 24.86 11.17 10.34
C GLY A 456 25.33 9.87 11.00
N LYS A 457 24.57 9.31 11.95
CA LYS A 457 24.97 8.08 12.67
C LYS A 457 24.24 6.82 12.20
N ILE A 458 24.99 5.72 12.18
CA ILE A 458 24.53 4.36 11.90
C ILE A 458 24.55 3.58 13.22
N LEU A 459 23.41 2.97 13.58
CA LEU A 459 23.24 2.19 14.81
C LEU A 459 23.03 0.72 14.47
N ILE A 460 23.71 -0.18 15.19
CA ILE A 460 23.59 -1.62 15.01
C ILE A 460 22.58 -2.20 16.01
N LYS A 461 21.53 -2.86 15.50
CA LYS A 461 20.70 -3.80 16.25
C LYS A 461 21.29 -5.20 16.02
N ASN A 462 21.94 -5.75 17.02
CA ASN A 462 22.33 -7.16 17.09
C ASN A 462 22.26 -7.63 18.55
N LYS A 463 22.24 -8.94 18.83
CA LYS A 463 22.37 -9.45 20.20
C LYS A 463 23.64 -8.91 20.87
N LYS A 464 23.59 -8.74 22.20
CA LYS A 464 24.68 -8.17 23.01
C LYS A 464 24.84 -8.96 24.30
N ASN A 465 26.03 -9.50 24.53
CA ASN A 465 26.35 -10.18 25.78
C ASN A 465 26.77 -9.18 26.87
N GLN A 466 26.49 -9.51 28.14
CA GLN A 466 26.93 -8.72 29.29
C GLN A 466 28.31 -9.18 29.77
N PHE A 467 29.36 -8.81 29.05
CA PHE A 467 30.74 -8.96 29.54
C PHE A 467 31.00 -7.95 30.67
N SER A 468 31.18 -8.44 31.89
CA SER A 468 31.68 -7.66 33.03
C SER A 468 33.16 -7.34 32.81
N GLY A 469 33.47 -6.11 32.39
CA GLY A 469 34.86 -5.68 32.19
C GLY A 469 35.55 -5.20 33.48
N PRO A 470 36.75 -4.59 33.38
CA PRO A 470 37.71 -4.65 32.27
C PRO A 470 38.91 -5.55 32.62
N ALA A 471 39.61 -6.07 31.61
CA ALA A 471 40.90 -6.72 31.84
C ALA A 471 41.91 -5.71 32.41
N ALA A 472 42.49 -6.03 33.58
CA ALA A 472 43.61 -5.26 34.13
C ALA A 472 44.84 -5.37 33.20
N PRO A 473 45.69 -4.33 33.08
CA PRO A 473 46.83 -4.39 32.17
C PRO A 473 47.81 -5.47 32.60
N SER A 474 48.12 -6.39 31.69
CA SER A 474 49.18 -7.37 31.85
C SER A 474 50.52 -6.66 32.05
N LYS A 475 51.17 -6.89 33.20
CA LYS A 475 52.59 -6.58 33.38
C LYS A 475 53.42 -7.76 32.92
N GLU A 476 54.46 -7.47 32.14
CA GLU A 476 55.43 -8.45 31.66
C GLU A 476 56.24 -9.09 32.81
N PRO A 477 56.80 -10.30 32.61
CA PRO A 477 57.59 -10.99 33.63
C PRO A 477 59.06 -10.58 33.61
N GLY A 478 59.65 -10.32 34.78
CA GLY A 478 61.11 -10.29 34.94
C GLY A 478 61.63 -9.65 36.23
N GLY A 479 62.59 -10.30 36.89
CA GLY A 479 63.57 -9.64 37.78
C GLY A 479 63.47 -9.92 39.29
N ASP A 480 64.05 -11.05 39.70
CA ASP A 480 64.92 -11.23 40.88
C ASP A 480 64.47 -10.94 42.34
N SER A 481 64.51 -12.05 43.11
CA SER A 481 65.22 -12.22 44.40
C SER A 481 64.56 -11.92 45.76
N GLU A 482 64.46 -13.02 46.52
CA GLU A 482 64.69 -13.20 47.98
C GLU A 482 63.85 -12.44 49.02
N GLY A 483 63.24 -13.18 49.97
CA GLY A 483 62.66 -12.59 51.19
C GLY A 483 61.63 -13.46 51.92
N SER A 484 62.09 -14.26 52.88
CA SER A 484 61.38 -15.25 53.71
C SER A 484 60.03 -14.87 54.40
N SER A 485 59.26 -15.94 54.68
CA SER A 485 58.51 -16.25 55.93
C SER A 485 57.22 -15.52 56.35
N LEU A 486 56.14 -16.30 56.37
CA LEU A 486 54.97 -16.39 57.29
C LEU A 486 55.31 -16.20 58.81
N PRO A 487 54.33 -16.13 59.76
CA PRO A 487 52.90 -15.73 59.71
C PRO A 487 52.37 -14.91 60.94
N SER A 488 51.05 -14.60 60.92
CA SER A 488 50.09 -14.63 62.07
C SER A 488 49.94 -13.44 63.05
N GLY A 489 48.67 -13.24 63.47
CA GLY A 489 48.21 -12.56 64.70
C GLY A 489 48.07 -11.03 64.66
N LEU A 490 47.12 -10.34 65.29
CA LEU A 490 45.81 -10.55 65.96
C LEU A 490 45.64 -9.34 66.93
N THR A 491 44.41 -9.05 67.40
CA THR A 491 44.04 -8.02 68.42
C THR A 491 44.22 -6.54 68.00
N GLY A 492 43.36 -5.59 68.41
CA GLY A 492 42.08 -5.62 69.13
C GLY A 492 41.36 -4.27 68.87
N GLU A 493 40.04 -4.22 68.63
CA GLU A 493 38.93 -4.19 69.61
C GLU A 493 38.49 -2.78 70.06
N ASP A 494 37.20 -2.69 70.44
CA ASP A 494 36.43 -1.59 71.07
C ASP A 494 35.89 -0.42 70.22
N THR A 495 34.64 0.08 70.38
CA THR A 495 33.42 -0.31 71.17
C THR A 495 32.16 0.45 70.63
N VAL A 496 30.87 0.11 70.88
CA VAL A 496 30.13 -1.17 70.99
C VAL A 496 28.58 -0.93 70.99
N TRP A 497 27.84 -1.52 70.03
CA TRP A 497 26.45 -2.05 70.11
C TRP A 497 25.24 -1.07 70.33
N ALA A 498 23.94 -1.44 70.15
CA ALA A 498 23.31 -2.76 70.05
C ALA A 498 21.97 -2.84 69.26
N ALA A 499 21.73 -4.02 68.66
CA ALA A 499 20.45 -4.79 68.56
C ALA A 499 19.25 -4.23 67.74
N GLU A 500 18.38 -5.05 67.12
CA GLU A 500 18.16 -6.52 67.24
C GLU A 500 17.64 -7.18 65.94
N GLU A 501 17.56 -8.52 65.97
CA GLU A 501 17.40 -9.54 64.92
C GLU A 501 16.20 -9.46 63.93
N GLY A 502 16.32 -10.14 62.77
CA GLY A 502 15.17 -10.60 61.98
C GLY A 502 15.44 -11.08 60.54
N ALA A 503 15.17 -12.37 60.29
CA ALA A 503 15.06 -13.07 58.99
C ALA A 503 16.36 -13.48 58.24
N GLU A 504 16.26 -14.66 57.62
CA GLU A 504 17.31 -15.40 56.90
C GLU A 504 17.54 -14.82 55.48
N PRO A 505 18.69 -15.08 54.84
CA PRO A 505 18.85 -14.81 53.41
C PRO A 505 17.97 -15.78 52.61
N GLU A 506 16.90 -15.28 52.00
CA GLU A 506 16.16 -16.05 50.98
C GLU A 506 17.12 -16.51 49.89
N GLU A 507 17.04 -17.80 49.59
CA GLU A 507 17.86 -18.48 48.59
C GLU A 507 17.73 -17.75 47.25
N GLN A 508 18.86 -17.34 46.68
CA GLN A 508 18.89 -17.01 45.26
C GLN A 508 18.71 -18.34 44.53
N GLU A 509 17.53 -18.53 43.93
CA GLU A 509 17.33 -19.58 42.92
C GLU A 509 18.35 -19.32 41.80
N GLU A 510 19.47 -20.04 41.87
CA GLU A 510 20.28 -20.34 40.71
C GLU A 510 19.37 -21.13 39.77
N VAL A 511 18.70 -20.40 38.87
CA VAL A 511 18.12 -21.00 37.67
C VAL A 511 19.32 -21.49 36.89
N GLU A 512 19.60 -22.79 37.01
CA GLU A 512 20.56 -23.50 36.18
C GLU A 512 20.22 -23.14 34.72
N GLU A 513 21.16 -22.48 34.03
CA GLU A 513 21.08 -22.33 32.59
C GLU A 513 21.33 -23.74 32.03
N GLU A 514 20.25 -24.50 31.79
CA GLU A 514 20.33 -25.73 31.01
C GLU A 514 20.94 -25.36 29.65
N GLU A 515 22.18 -25.79 29.44
CA GLU A 515 22.84 -25.71 28.15
C GLU A 515 22.11 -26.66 27.19
N ASP A 516 21.13 -26.13 26.45
CA ASP A 516 20.49 -26.79 25.31
C ASP A 516 21.53 -27.06 24.20
N GLU A 517 22.40 -28.06 24.38
CA GLU A 517 23.18 -28.71 23.33
C GLU A 517 22.27 -29.58 22.43
N GLU A 518 21.13 -29.06 21.97
CA GLU A 518 20.25 -29.75 21.00
C GLU A 518 20.45 -29.23 19.57
N SER A 519 21.71 -29.25 19.12
CA SER A 519 22.05 -29.19 17.69
C SER A 519 21.72 -30.53 17.00
N GLY A 520 20.45 -30.95 17.00
CA GLY A 520 20.06 -32.25 16.44
C GLY A 520 18.56 -32.55 16.32
N ASN A 521 17.95 -32.10 15.21
CA ASN A 521 16.61 -32.49 14.73
C ASN A 521 15.39 -31.89 15.45
N LEU A 522 15.06 -30.62 15.13
CA LEU A 522 13.68 -30.13 15.19
C LEU A 522 12.74 -31.07 14.41
N ASP A 523 11.54 -31.31 14.94
CA ASP A 523 10.56 -32.14 14.22
C ASP A 523 9.92 -31.40 13.02
N GLU A 524 9.26 -32.15 12.14
CA GLU A 524 8.62 -31.57 10.95
C GLU A 524 7.48 -30.58 11.25
N GLU A 525 6.83 -30.67 12.42
CA GLU A 525 5.72 -29.80 12.82
C GLU A 525 6.23 -28.49 13.42
N GLU A 526 7.29 -28.54 14.23
CA GLU A 526 8.01 -27.39 14.76
C GLU A 526 8.69 -26.58 13.65
N MET A 527 9.37 -27.24 12.70
CA MET A 527 9.91 -26.58 11.51
C MET A 527 8.81 -25.86 10.71
N LYS A 528 7.66 -26.51 10.47
CA LYS A 528 6.52 -25.89 9.76
C LYS A 528 5.91 -24.74 10.56
N LYS A 529 5.79 -24.86 11.88
CA LYS A 529 5.28 -23.82 12.77
C LYS A 529 6.20 -22.58 12.74
N MET A 530 7.49 -22.77 12.92
CA MET A 530 8.49 -21.69 12.88
C MET A 530 8.51 -20.99 11.52
N GLN A 531 8.51 -21.75 10.41
CA GLN A 531 8.41 -21.21 9.05
C GLN A 531 7.09 -20.44 8.78
N SER A 532 6.04 -20.67 9.57
CA SER A 532 4.72 -20.05 9.35
C SER A 532 4.57 -18.64 9.95
N ASP A 533 5.28 -18.34 11.04
CA ASP A 533 5.23 -17.07 11.78
C ASP A 533 6.63 -16.40 11.86
N GLU A 534 7.48 -16.77 12.83
CA GLU A 534 8.78 -16.11 13.10
C GLU A 534 9.86 -16.29 12.03
N GLY A 535 9.81 -17.33 11.20
CA GLY A 535 10.79 -17.57 10.14
C GLY A 535 12.20 -17.86 10.67
N THR A 536 13.23 -17.44 9.95
CA THR A 536 14.63 -17.63 10.35
C THR A 536 15.00 -16.84 11.61
N ALA A 537 14.29 -15.76 11.96
CA ALA A 537 14.52 -14.96 13.16
C ALA A 537 14.45 -15.76 14.48
N GLY A 538 13.78 -16.92 14.48
CA GLY A 538 13.80 -17.86 15.60
C GLY A 538 15.17 -18.52 15.86
N LEU A 539 16.05 -18.52 14.86
CA LEU A 539 17.34 -19.23 14.83
C LEU A 539 18.57 -18.31 14.94
N GLU A 540 18.42 -17.07 15.42
CA GLU A 540 19.57 -16.18 15.63
C GLU A 540 20.59 -16.81 16.62
N VAL A 541 21.87 -16.79 16.29
CA VAL A 541 22.96 -17.36 17.13
C VAL A 541 23.50 -16.37 18.17
N THR A 542 24.35 -16.83 19.08
CA THR A 542 25.03 -15.98 20.08
C THR A 542 25.97 -14.97 19.42
N ALA A 543 26.00 -13.73 19.92
CA ALA A 543 26.91 -12.70 19.45
C ALA A 543 28.25 -12.76 20.20
N TYR A 544 29.37 -12.70 19.47
CA TYR A 544 30.70 -12.60 20.08
C TYR A 544 31.02 -11.16 20.50
N GLU A 545 32.18 -10.95 21.12
CA GLU A 545 32.60 -9.67 21.69
C GLU A 545 32.65 -8.55 20.64
N GLU A 546 33.20 -8.83 19.46
CA GLU A 546 33.43 -7.87 18.39
C GLU A 546 32.12 -7.26 17.89
N MET A 547 31.11 -8.10 17.64
CA MET A 547 29.78 -7.65 17.25
C MET A 547 28.99 -7.06 18.43
N SER A 548 29.09 -7.65 19.62
CA SER A 548 28.46 -7.12 20.85
C SER A 548 28.97 -5.71 21.20
N SER A 549 30.23 -5.39 20.87
CA SER A 549 30.85 -4.09 21.13
C SER A 549 30.24 -2.94 20.32
N LEU A 550 29.59 -3.23 19.18
CA LEU A 550 28.96 -2.25 18.31
C LEU A 550 27.52 -1.87 18.73
N VAL A 551 26.92 -2.62 19.66
CA VAL A 551 25.51 -2.46 20.05
C VAL A 551 25.39 -1.55 21.28
N ASN A 552 24.62 -0.46 21.17
CA ASN A 552 24.40 0.52 22.24
C ASN A 552 22.91 0.78 22.53
N TYR A 553 22.24 1.64 21.75
CA TYR A 553 20.88 2.12 22.03
C TYR A 553 19.75 1.20 21.54
N ILE A 554 20.07 0.21 20.71
CA ILE A 554 19.10 -0.66 20.04
C ILE A 554 19.42 -2.12 20.39
N GLN A 555 19.32 -2.49 21.66
CA GLN A 555 19.61 -3.85 22.16
C GLN A 555 18.37 -4.75 22.04
N PRO A 556 18.35 -5.74 21.12
CA PRO A 556 17.25 -6.68 21.01
C PRO A 556 17.25 -7.65 22.19
N THR A 557 16.09 -7.82 22.83
CA THR A 557 15.89 -8.84 23.86
C THR A 557 14.55 -9.54 23.68
N LYS A 558 14.48 -10.85 23.96
CA LYS A 558 13.24 -11.64 23.97
C LYS A 558 12.19 -10.95 24.85
N PHE A 559 11.03 -10.65 24.28
CA PHE A 559 9.94 -10.00 25.01
C PHE A 559 9.27 -11.00 25.96
N VAL A 560 9.02 -10.57 27.19
CA VAL A 560 8.32 -11.37 28.22
C VAL A 560 6.94 -10.78 28.48
N SER A 561 6.88 -9.59 29.07
CA SER A 561 5.62 -8.86 29.30
C SER A 561 5.85 -7.35 29.36
N PHE A 562 4.77 -6.57 29.23
CA PHE A 562 4.83 -5.11 29.35
C PHE A 562 5.20 -4.66 30.78
N GLU A 563 4.79 -5.40 31.80
CA GLU A 563 5.08 -5.12 33.22
C GLU A 563 6.57 -5.29 33.52
N LEU A 564 7.21 -6.37 33.04
CA LEU A 564 8.63 -6.58 33.25
C LEU A 564 9.47 -5.51 32.51
N SER A 565 9.05 -5.15 31.30
CA SER A 565 9.64 -4.03 30.54
C SER A 565 9.40 -2.69 31.23
N ALA A 566 8.23 -2.50 31.86
CA ALA A 566 7.88 -1.33 32.67
C ALA A 566 8.82 -1.20 33.87
N GLN A 567 9.01 -2.29 34.62
CA GLN A 567 9.83 -2.42 35.82
C GLN A 567 11.33 -2.25 35.54
N LYS A 568 11.88 -2.94 34.51
CA LYS A 568 13.31 -2.86 34.16
C LYS A 568 13.72 -1.45 33.70
N ASN A 569 12.80 -0.66 33.14
CA ASN A 569 12.97 0.77 32.82
C ASN A 569 14.19 1.10 31.91
N ARG A 570 14.58 0.20 31.01
CA ARG A 570 15.73 0.36 30.08
C ARG A 570 15.25 0.83 28.70
N SER A 571 15.40 2.12 28.38
CA SER A 571 14.93 2.70 27.10
C SER A 571 15.66 2.15 25.87
N TYR A 572 16.91 1.73 26.04
CA TYR A 572 17.81 1.19 25.02
C TYR A 572 17.53 -0.27 24.62
N VAL A 573 16.47 -0.87 25.18
CA VAL A 573 16.01 -2.21 24.85
C VAL A 573 14.88 -2.12 23.81
N ILE A 574 14.99 -2.92 22.76
CA ILE A 574 14.00 -3.08 21.69
C ILE A 574 13.45 -4.51 21.69
N SER A 575 12.19 -4.67 21.31
CA SER A 575 11.60 -5.97 21.00
C SER A 575 11.10 -6.01 19.56
N SER A 576 11.44 -7.08 18.84
CA SER A 576 10.90 -7.40 17.52
C SER A 576 9.71 -8.35 17.66
N PHE A 577 8.69 -8.18 16.82
CA PHE A 577 7.47 -8.97 16.81
C PHE A 577 7.04 -9.28 15.38
N THR A 578 6.58 -10.51 15.11
CA THR A 578 5.82 -10.82 13.90
C THR A 578 4.50 -10.05 13.89
N GLU A 579 3.90 -9.84 12.71
CA GLU A 579 2.59 -9.19 12.60
C GLU A 579 1.51 -9.89 13.45
N LEU A 580 1.59 -11.23 13.60
CA LEU A 580 0.65 -12.02 14.39
C LEU A 580 0.85 -11.77 15.89
N LYS A 581 2.09 -11.85 16.38
CA LYS A 581 2.38 -11.59 17.80
C LYS A 581 2.08 -10.14 18.19
N ALA A 582 2.38 -9.19 17.31
CA ALA A 582 2.07 -7.79 17.51
C ALA A 582 0.55 -7.53 17.51
N TYR A 583 -0.21 -8.20 16.64
CA TYR A 583 -1.67 -8.10 16.61
C TYR A 583 -2.33 -8.67 17.87
N ASP A 584 -1.79 -9.76 18.42
CA ASP A 584 -2.23 -10.34 19.69
C ASP A 584 -2.04 -9.37 20.87
N LEU A 585 -0.84 -8.78 20.98
CA LEU A 585 -0.52 -7.77 21.99
C LEU A 585 -1.37 -6.49 21.82
N LEU A 586 -1.58 -6.03 20.59
CA LEU A 586 -2.47 -4.90 20.26
C LEU A 586 -3.90 -5.17 20.73
N SER A 587 -4.42 -6.37 20.47
CA SER A 587 -5.82 -6.73 20.73
C SER A 587 -6.10 -6.96 22.21
N LYS A 588 -5.15 -7.58 22.94
CA LYS A 588 -5.29 -7.88 24.37
C LYS A 588 -4.87 -6.72 25.30
N ALA A 589 -3.85 -5.95 24.91
CA ALA A 589 -3.11 -5.05 25.80
C ALA A 589 -2.79 -3.67 25.16
N SER A 590 -3.69 -3.16 24.32
CA SER A 590 -3.51 -1.92 23.53
C SER A 590 -2.88 -0.73 24.29
N VAL A 591 -3.39 -0.39 25.48
CA VAL A 591 -2.90 0.75 26.29
C VAL A 591 -1.46 0.51 26.77
N GLN A 592 -1.16 -0.70 27.22
CA GLN A 592 0.17 -1.07 27.68
C GLN A 592 1.19 -1.05 26.54
N PHE A 593 0.77 -1.43 25.33
CA PHE A 593 1.62 -1.35 24.14
C PHE A 593 1.92 0.11 23.75
N VAL A 594 0.93 1.00 23.81
CA VAL A 594 1.15 2.45 23.62
C VAL A 594 2.10 3.01 24.68
N ASP A 595 1.92 2.65 25.95
CA ASP A 595 2.77 3.14 27.05
C ASP A 595 4.20 2.57 26.99
N TYR A 596 4.39 1.31 26.57
CA TYR A 596 5.70 0.74 26.22
C TYR A 596 6.40 1.56 25.14
N ASN A 597 5.68 1.88 24.06
CA ASN A 597 6.18 2.64 22.92
C ASN A 597 6.45 4.14 23.22
N LYS A 598 6.15 4.64 24.42
CA LYS A 598 6.59 5.98 24.87
C LYS A 598 8.03 6.02 25.40
N ARG A 599 8.63 4.85 25.64
CA ARG A 599 9.95 4.73 26.30
C ARG A 599 10.89 3.71 25.65
N GLN A 600 10.36 2.68 25.02
CA GLN A 600 11.11 1.65 24.30
C GLN A 600 10.70 1.60 22.83
N MET A 601 11.50 0.92 22.02
CA MET A 601 11.22 0.70 20.61
C MET A 601 10.52 -0.64 20.42
N SER A 602 9.59 -0.71 19.46
CA SER A 602 9.11 -1.97 18.89
C SER A 602 9.37 -2.00 17.38
N ARG A 603 9.80 -3.18 16.90
CA ARG A 603 9.90 -3.51 15.48
C ARG A 603 8.84 -4.54 15.13
N ILE A 604 8.08 -4.29 14.07
CA ILE A 604 7.06 -5.22 13.55
C ILE A 604 7.53 -5.70 12.18
N TYR A 605 7.41 -7.00 11.88
CA TYR A 605 7.78 -7.57 10.59
C TYR A 605 6.72 -8.57 10.07
N PRO A 606 6.66 -8.82 8.74
CA PRO A 606 5.69 -9.73 8.15
C PRO A 606 5.93 -11.18 8.58
N LYS A 607 4.87 -11.98 8.69
CA LYS A 607 4.98 -13.42 9.01
C LYS A 607 5.53 -14.25 7.84
N GLY A 608 6.20 -15.36 8.15
CA GLY A 608 6.82 -16.28 7.17
C GLY A 608 5.88 -16.83 6.09
N THR A 609 4.57 -16.98 6.38
CA THR A 609 3.57 -17.40 5.35
C THR A 609 3.42 -16.44 4.16
N ARG A 610 3.97 -15.22 4.20
CA ARG A 610 3.94 -14.24 3.10
C ARG A 610 5.08 -14.45 2.10
N MET A 611 5.17 -15.67 1.56
CA MET A 611 6.22 -16.08 0.63
C MET A 611 6.26 -15.26 -0.68
N ASP A 612 5.15 -14.61 -1.03
CA ASP A 612 5.00 -13.68 -2.15
C ASP A 612 5.55 -12.27 -1.86
N SER A 613 6.08 -12.03 -0.66
CA SER A 613 6.50 -10.72 -0.17
C SER A 613 5.36 -9.70 -0.06
N SER A 614 4.11 -10.13 0.07
CA SER A 614 2.98 -9.25 0.40
C SER A 614 3.16 -8.53 1.74
N ASN A 615 2.53 -7.37 1.91
CA ASN A 615 2.60 -6.61 3.15
C ASN A 615 1.31 -6.69 4.00
N TYR A 616 1.44 -6.31 5.27
CA TYR A 616 0.33 -6.05 6.20
C TYR A 616 0.05 -4.54 6.26
N MET A 617 -1.16 -4.11 6.65
CA MET A 617 -1.48 -2.69 6.75
C MET A 617 -0.77 -2.04 7.97
N PRO A 618 0.16 -1.09 7.77
CA PRO A 618 1.01 -0.59 8.85
C PRO A 618 0.26 0.27 9.88
N GLN A 619 -0.86 0.89 9.47
CA GLN A 619 -1.68 1.79 10.29
C GLN A 619 -2.05 1.19 11.66
N MET A 620 -2.35 -0.12 11.76
CA MET A 620 -2.77 -0.71 13.03
C MET A 620 -1.65 -0.70 14.09
N PHE A 621 -0.39 -0.78 13.66
CA PHE A 621 0.78 -0.74 14.53
C PHE A 621 1.23 0.70 14.81
N TRP A 622 1.14 1.60 13.83
CA TRP A 622 1.29 3.04 14.09
C TRP A 622 0.25 3.56 15.09
N ASN A 623 -0.99 3.06 15.06
CA ASN A 623 -2.02 3.37 16.06
C ASN A 623 -1.66 2.90 17.48
N ALA A 624 -0.78 1.90 17.63
CA ALA A 624 -0.20 1.46 18.91
C ALA A 624 1.10 2.19 19.28
N GLY A 625 1.57 3.10 18.42
CA GLY A 625 2.80 3.86 18.61
C GLY A 625 4.08 3.11 18.22
N CYS A 626 3.96 1.93 17.59
CA CYS A 626 5.10 1.14 17.14
C CYS A 626 5.91 1.93 16.11
N GLN A 627 7.23 2.00 16.30
CA GLN A 627 8.08 2.92 15.56
C GLN A 627 8.60 2.30 14.27
N MET A 628 9.13 1.08 14.33
CA MET A 628 9.75 0.40 13.19
C MET A 628 8.80 -0.63 12.59
N VAL A 629 7.81 -0.15 11.83
CA VAL A 629 6.82 -1.02 11.17
C VAL A 629 7.39 -1.43 9.81
N ALA A 630 8.08 -2.57 9.77
CA ALA A 630 8.91 -2.99 8.64
C ALA A 630 8.09 -3.68 7.53
N LEU A 631 8.32 -3.26 6.29
CA LEU A 631 7.60 -3.73 5.10
C LEU A 631 8.56 -4.18 3.97
N ASN A 632 8.06 -5.01 3.06
CA ASN A 632 8.74 -5.49 1.86
C ASN A 632 8.71 -4.42 0.75
N PHE A 633 9.80 -3.67 0.57
CA PHE A 633 9.90 -2.52 -0.34
C PHE A 633 9.86 -2.88 -1.84
N GLN A 634 10.13 -4.13 -2.19
CA GLN A 634 9.98 -4.67 -3.54
C GLN A 634 8.50 -4.80 -3.96
N THR A 635 7.57 -4.84 -3.00
CA THR A 635 6.13 -5.06 -3.26
C THR A 635 5.37 -3.75 -3.11
N MET A 636 5.04 -3.09 -4.22
CA MET A 636 4.33 -1.81 -4.26
C MET A 636 2.79 -1.95 -4.07
N ASP A 637 2.38 -2.76 -3.09
CA ASP A 637 0.99 -2.98 -2.70
C ASP A 637 0.42 -1.81 -1.87
N LEU A 638 -0.84 -1.93 -1.43
CA LEU A 638 -1.54 -0.85 -0.72
C LEU A 638 -0.82 -0.39 0.59
N PRO A 639 -0.30 -1.29 1.44
CA PRO A 639 0.62 -0.93 2.52
C PRO A 639 1.81 -0.08 2.09
N MET A 640 2.51 -0.47 1.02
CA MET A 640 3.70 0.25 0.56
C MET A 640 3.35 1.61 -0.06
N GLN A 641 2.24 1.70 -0.81
CA GLN A 641 1.66 2.95 -1.27
C GLN A 641 1.42 3.92 -0.10
N GLN A 642 0.82 3.44 0.99
CA GLN A 642 0.60 4.25 2.20
C GLN A 642 1.93 4.68 2.83
N ASN A 643 2.90 3.77 2.96
CA ASN A 643 4.21 4.05 3.55
C ASN A 643 4.98 5.13 2.78
N MET A 644 5.11 4.94 1.45
CA MET A 644 5.83 5.85 0.56
C MET A 644 5.20 7.26 0.50
N ALA A 645 3.88 7.36 0.62
CA ALA A 645 3.17 8.63 0.64
C ALA A 645 3.26 9.35 2.00
N LEU A 646 3.23 8.62 3.12
CA LEU A 646 3.37 9.22 4.45
C LEU A 646 4.78 9.75 4.70
N PHE A 647 5.81 8.97 4.36
CA PHE A 647 7.20 9.35 4.55
C PHE A 647 7.75 10.31 3.48
N GLU A 648 6.92 10.78 2.55
CA GLU A 648 7.22 11.95 1.71
C GLU A 648 7.23 13.25 2.55
N PHE A 649 6.35 13.33 3.56
CA PHE A 649 6.23 14.48 4.46
C PHE A 649 7.42 14.59 5.43
N ASN A 650 7.56 15.76 6.07
CA ASN A 650 8.70 16.08 6.92
C ASN A 650 10.06 15.98 6.19
N GLY A 651 10.10 16.42 4.92
CA GLY A 651 11.32 16.53 4.11
C GLY A 651 11.92 15.21 3.65
N GLN A 652 11.11 14.15 3.46
CA GLN A 652 11.56 12.78 3.21
C GLN A 652 12.61 12.28 4.23
N SER A 653 12.58 12.81 5.46
CA SER A 653 13.54 12.47 6.51
C SER A 653 13.50 11.00 6.96
N GLY A 654 12.38 10.31 6.70
CA GLY A 654 12.11 8.95 7.20
C GLY A 654 11.65 8.91 8.66
N TYR A 655 11.42 10.08 9.27
CA TYR A 655 10.99 10.23 10.65
C TYR A 655 9.74 11.12 10.71
N LEU A 656 8.65 10.61 11.30
CA LEU A 656 7.42 11.37 11.55
C LEU A 656 7.17 11.40 13.05
N LEU A 657 7.00 12.59 13.65
CA LEU A 657 6.76 12.71 15.09
C LEU A 657 5.39 12.12 15.43
N LYS A 658 5.30 11.29 16.47
CA LYS A 658 4.02 10.72 16.92
C LYS A 658 3.13 11.78 17.58
N HIS A 659 1.82 11.54 17.55
CA HIS A 659 0.83 12.38 18.23
C HIS A 659 1.13 12.54 19.73
N GLU A 660 0.80 13.71 20.30
CA GLU A 660 1.20 14.13 21.65
C GLU A 660 0.90 13.07 22.75
N PHE A 661 -0.29 12.45 22.70
CA PHE A 661 -0.71 11.46 23.71
C PHE A 661 0.00 10.09 23.56
N MET A 662 0.70 9.87 22.44
CA MET A 662 1.55 8.70 22.19
C MET A 662 3.01 8.94 22.60
N ARG A 663 3.28 10.09 23.24
CA ARG A 663 4.59 10.54 23.74
C ARG A 663 4.54 10.92 25.22
N ARG A 664 3.47 11.62 25.63
CA ARG A 664 3.28 12.08 27.00
C ARG A 664 3.10 10.94 28.01
N PRO A 665 3.89 10.88 29.10
CA PRO A 665 3.75 9.84 30.12
C PRO A 665 2.50 10.01 30.99
N ASP A 666 1.96 11.23 31.12
CA ASP A 666 0.81 11.55 31.97
C ASP A 666 -0.56 11.30 31.31
N LYS A 667 -0.57 10.84 30.04
CA LYS A 667 -1.79 10.62 29.25
C LYS A 667 -1.85 9.20 28.69
N GLN A 668 -2.65 8.33 29.30
CA GLN A 668 -2.98 7.04 28.68
C GLN A 668 -3.82 7.25 27.42
N PHE A 669 -3.56 6.42 26.40
CA PHE A 669 -4.26 6.46 25.12
C PHE A 669 -4.64 5.03 24.72
N ASN A 670 -5.91 4.82 24.39
CA ASN A 670 -6.39 3.57 23.80
C ASN A 670 -6.85 3.85 22.37
N PRO A 671 -6.20 3.27 21.33
CA PRO A 671 -6.61 3.49 19.94
C PRO A 671 -8.02 2.99 19.61
N PHE A 672 -8.58 2.07 20.41
CA PHE A 672 -9.92 1.50 20.20
C PHE A 672 -11.05 2.26 20.93
N SER A 673 -10.75 3.15 21.89
CA SER A 673 -11.77 3.80 22.74
C SER A 673 -11.52 5.29 22.96
N VAL A 674 -11.53 6.05 21.86
CA VAL A 674 -11.13 7.48 21.79
C VAL A 674 -12.22 8.44 22.29
N ASP A 675 -13.47 7.99 22.43
CA ASP A 675 -14.64 8.83 22.76
C ASP A 675 -14.61 9.56 24.12
N ARG A 676 -13.56 9.35 24.92
CA ARG A 676 -13.36 9.98 26.24
C ARG A 676 -12.16 10.94 26.31
N ILE A 677 -11.55 11.30 25.17
CA ILE A 677 -10.39 12.19 25.16
C ILE A 677 -10.85 13.64 24.94
N ASP A 678 -11.11 14.35 26.04
CA ASP A 678 -11.64 15.73 26.09
C ASP A 678 -10.83 16.81 25.35
N VAL A 679 -9.68 16.45 24.74
CA VAL A 679 -8.67 17.38 24.24
C VAL A 679 -8.46 17.28 22.71
N VAL A 680 -9.06 16.31 22.01
CA VAL A 680 -8.93 16.21 20.54
C VAL A 680 -10.10 16.90 19.84
N VAL A 681 -9.78 17.82 18.93
CA VAL A 681 -10.76 18.36 17.98
C VAL A 681 -10.91 17.40 16.81
N ALA A 682 -11.96 16.57 16.86
CA ALA A 682 -12.36 15.73 15.73
C ALA A 682 -12.72 16.61 14.51
N THR A 683 -12.55 16.08 13.30
CA THR A 683 -12.83 16.79 12.03
C THR A 683 -13.85 16.03 11.19
N THR A 684 -14.75 16.75 10.52
CA THR A 684 -15.50 16.23 9.37
C THR A 684 -14.76 16.58 8.09
N LEU A 685 -14.50 15.57 7.25
CA LEU A 685 -14.01 15.76 5.88
C LEU A 685 -15.12 15.39 4.89
N SER A 686 -15.36 16.26 3.91
CA SER A 686 -16.17 15.96 2.72
C SER A 686 -15.30 16.08 1.47
N ILE A 687 -15.35 15.08 0.58
CA ILE A 687 -14.70 15.11 -0.73
C ILE A 687 -15.69 14.83 -1.85
N THR A 688 -15.79 15.75 -2.81
CA THR A 688 -16.60 15.59 -4.02
C THR A 688 -15.67 15.31 -5.20
N VAL A 689 -15.81 14.15 -5.83
CA VAL A 689 -15.06 13.81 -7.05
C VAL A 689 -15.83 14.35 -8.27
N ILE A 690 -15.32 15.41 -8.88
CA ILE A 690 -16.03 16.15 -9.94
C ILE A 690 -15.69 15.58 -11.31
N SER A 691 -14.41 15.61 -11.68
CA SER A 691 -13.92 15.21 -13.00
C SER A 691 -12.47 14.70 -12.95
N GLY A 692 -12.02 14.06 -14.04
CA GLY A 692 -10.63 13.68 -14.26
C GLY A 692 -10.11 14.24 -15.59
N GLN A 693 -8.79 14.27 -15.75
CA GLN A 693 -8.11 14.77 -16.95
C GLN A 693 -6.98 13.84 -17.36
N PHE A 694 -6.96 13.44 -18.64
CA PHE A 694 -5.92 12.61 -19.28
C PHE A 694 -5.54 11.36 -18.47
N LEU A 695 -6.54 10.61 -18.01
CA LEU A 695 -6.37 9.54 -17.01
C LEU A 695 -5.70 8.27 -17.55
N SER A 696 -5.87 7.98 -18.84
CA SER A 696 -5.33 6.78 -19.49
C SER A 696 -4.94 7.11 -20.93
N GLU A 697 -3.93 6.39 -21.44
CA GLU A 697 -3.45 6.49 -22.82
C GLU A 697 -4.47 5.95 -23.84
N ARG A 698 -5.49 5.22 -23.38
CA ARG A 698 -6.55 4.64 -24.20
C ARG A 698 -7.92 5.18 -23.80
N SER A 699 -8.86 5.19 -24.75
CA SER A 699 -10.27 5.45 -24.47
C SER A 699 -10.89 4.25 -23.73
N VAL A 700 -11.05 4.38 -22.41
CA VAL A 700 -11.58 3.36 -21.50
C VAL A 700 -12.40 4.03 -20.40
N ARG A 701 -13.36 3.30 -19.82
CA ARG A 701 -14.15 3.80 -18.70
C ARG A 701 -13.31 3.77 -17.42
N THR A 702 -13.49 4.79 -16.59
CA THR A 702 -12.72 4.98 -15.35
C THR A 702 -13.63 5.28 -14.17
N TYR A 703 -13.14 5.01 -12.96
CA TYR A 703 -13.81 5.35 -11.71
C TYR A 703 -12.77 5.70 -10.64
N VAL A 704 -13.22 6.34 -9.56
CA VAL A 704 -12.36 6.75 -8.44
C VAL A 704 -12.83 6.07 -7.16
N GLU A 705 -11.89 5.52 -6.39
CA GLU A 705 -12.10 5.03 -5.03
C GLU A 705 -11.52 6.02 -4.02
N VAL A 706 -12.23 6.21 -2.92
CA VAL A 706 -11.84 7.09 -1.83
C VAL A 706 -12.02 6.35 -0.50
N GLU A 707 -10.95 6.28 0.28
CA GLU A 707 -10.94 5.62 1.60
C GLU A 707 -10.08 6.39 2.60
N LEU A 708 -10.32 6.14 3.89
CA LEU A 708 -9.62 6.79 5.00
C LEU A 708 -8.87 5.75 5.83
N PHE A 709 -7.56 5.94 5.96
CA PHE A 709 -6.73 5.23 6.93
C PHE A 709 -6.63 6.06 8.22
N GLY A 710 -6.53 5.39 9.36
CA GLY A 710 -6.57 6.03 10.68
C GLY A 710 -6.87 5.03 11.80
N LEU A 711 -7.39 5.53 12.92
CA LEU A 711 -7.75 4.75 14.09
C LEU A 711 -8.92 3.80 13.81
N PRO A 712 -9.07 2.68 14.56
CA PRO A 712 -10.17 1.72 14.38
C PRO A 712 -11.58 2.37 14.36
N GLY A 713 -11.80 3.40 15.18
CA GLY A 713 -13.07 4.14 15.23
C GLY A 713 -13.27 5.22 14.17
N ASP A 714 -12.26 5.52 13.33
CA ASP A 714 -12.42 6.45 12.21
C ASP A 714 -13.31 5.84 11.11
N PRO A 715 -14.03 6.64 10.31
CA PRO A 715 -15.01 6.12 9.35
C PRO A 715 -14.37 5.20 8.28
N LYS A 716 -14.64 3.89 8.38
CA LYS A 716 -14.08 2.84 7.49
C LYS A 716 -14.79 2.67 6.15
N ARG A 717 -15.74 3.54 5.82
CA ARG A 717 -16.52 3.42 4.58
C ARG A 717 -15.64 3.73 3.36
N ARG A 718 -15.45 2.72 2.51
CA ARG A 718 -14.90 2.90 1.16
C ARG A 718 -15.98 3.48 0.26
N TYR A 719 -15.66 4.60 -0.40
CA TYR A 719 -16.50 5.23 -1.39
C TYR A 719 -15.95 4.94 -2.79
N ARG A 720 -16.85 4.84 -3.76
CA ARG A 720 -16.52 4.56 -5.16
C ARG A 720 -17.48 5.34 -6.05
N THR A 721 -16.95 6.08 -7.02
CA THR A 721 -17.77 6.73 -8.05
C THR A 721 -18.41 5.69 -8.96
N LYS A 722 -19.46 6.06 -9.68
CA LYS A 722 -19.89 5.32 -10.86
C LYS A 722 -18.74 5.25 -11.88
N LEU A 723 -18.78 4.26 -12.76
CA LEU A 723 -17.96 4.25 -13.97
C LEU A 723 -18.32 5.45 -14.84
N SER A 724 -17.32 6.05 -15.49
CA SER A 724 -17.49 7.21 -16.35
C SER A 724 -18.61 6.97 -17.39
N PRO A 725 -19.41 8.01 -17.75
CA PRO A 725 -20.58 7.82 -18.62
C PRO A 725 -20.25 7.24 -20.01
N SER A 726 -19.04 7.53 -20.49
CA SER A 726 -18.49 7.06 -21.76
C SER A 726 -17.05 6.59 -21.57
N PRO A 727 -16.42 5.89 -22.54
CA PRO A 727 -14.99 5.54 -22.50
C PRO A 727 -14.06 6.75 -22.72
N ASN A 728 -14.52 7.98 -22.47
CA ASN A 728 -13.71 9.19 -22.51
C ASN A 728 -12.79 9.26 -21.28
N SER A 729 -11.51 8.95 -21.47
CA SER A 729 -10.45 9.11 -20.46
C SER A 729 -9.76 10.48 -20.49
N ILE A 730 -10.03 11.32 -21.51
CA ILE A 730 -9.44 12.66 -21.63
C ILE A 730 -10.06 13.64 -20.63
N ASN A 731 -11.39 13.66 -20.50
CA ASN A 731 -12.11 14.52 -19.56
C ASN A 731 -13.44 13.90 -19.06
N PRO A 732 -13.41 12.76 -18.34
CA PRO A 732 -14.60 12.22 -17.69
C PRO A 732 -15.07 13.17 -16.57
N VAL A 733 -16.39 13.33 -16.46
CA VAL A 733 -17.05 14.07 -15.38
C VAL A 733 -18.05 13.11 -14.73
N TRP A 734 -17.99 12.97 -13.40
CA TRP A 734 -18.85 12.06 -12.65
C TRP A 734 -20.00 12.76 -11.92
N LYS A 735 -19.79 14.00 -11.44
CA LYS A 735 -20.75 14.77 -10.62
C LYS A 735 -21.40 13.92 -9.51
N GLU A 736 -20.59 13.22 -8.72
CA GLU A 736 -21.10 12.46 -7.57
C GLU A 736 -21.44 13.39 -6.40
N GLU A 737 -22.32 12.92 -5.51
CA GLU A 737 -22.55 13.54 -4.21
C GLU A 737 -21.29 13.49 -3.33
N PRO A 738 -21.11 14.43 -2.39
CA PRO A 738 -19.95 14.45 -1.50
C PRO A 738 -19.81 13.16 -0.69
N PHE A 739 -18.60 12.58 -0.69
CA PHE A 739 -18.23 11.49 0.20
C PHE A 739 -17.83 12.08 1.55
N VAL A 740 -18.67 11.83 2.58
CA VAL A 740 -18.53 12.44 3.91
C VAL A 740 -17.96 11.46 4.92
N PHE A 741 -16.79 11.80 5.46
CA PHE A 741 -16.15 11.16 6.61
C PHE A 741 -16.48 12.01 7.85
N GLU A 742 -17.59 11.68 8.51
CA GLU A 742 -18.26 12.58 9.46
C GLU A 742 -17.44 12.90 10.71
N LYS A 743 -16.87 11.88 11.37
CA LYS A 743 -16.19 11.99 12.66
C LYS A 743 -14.80 11.35 12.58
N ILE A 744 -13.84 12.07 12.02
CA ILE A 744 -12.42 11.69 12.08
C ILE A 744 -11.91 12.07 13.47
N LEU A 745 -11.56 11.07 14.27
CA LEU A 745 -11.28 11.17 15.71
C LEU A 745 -9.97 11.91 15.98
N VAL A 746 -8.89 11.50 15.33
CA VAL A 746 -7.55 12.10 15.46
C VAL A 746 -7.00 12.40 14.06
N PRO A 747 -7.27 13.59 13.50
CA PRO A 747 -6.86 13.94 12.13
C PRO A 747 -5.36 13.81 11.84
N GLU A 748 -4.50 13.92 12.85
CA GLU A 748 -3.05 13.75 12.72
C GLU A 748 -2.63 12.31 12.40
N LEU A 749 -3.38 11.32 12.88
CA LEU A 749 -3.11 9.89 12.62
C LEU A 749 -3.85 9.37 11.39
N ALA A 750 -4.66 10.22 10.74
CA ALA A 750 -5.53 9.85 9.63
C ALA A 750 -4.98 10.31 8.27
N SER A 751 -5.28 9.55 7.21
CA SER A 751 -4.85 9.85 5.84
C SER A 751 -5.93 9.48 4.83
N LEU A 752 -6.20 10.39 3.91
CA LEU A 752 -7.14 10.19 2.81
C LEU A 752 -6.41 9.57 1.62
N ARG A 753 -6.92 8.43 1.13
CA ARG A 753 -6.51 7.84 -0.16
C ARG A 753 -7.54 8.17 -1.22
N VAL A 754 -7.08 8.63 -2.38
CA VAL A 754 -7.86 8.81 -3.61
C VAL A 754 -7.15 8.04 -4.72
N ALA A 755 -7.78 7.01 -5.27
CA ALA A 755 -7.19 6.13 -6.28
C ALA A 755 -8.06 6.06 -7.54
N VAL A 756 -7.44 6.13 -8.71
CA VAL A 756 -8.12 6.09 -10.02
C VAL A 756 -7.83 4.76 -10.69
N MET A 757 -8.90 4.16 -11.21
CA MET A 757 -8.90 2.80 -11.75
C MET A 757 -9.63 2.76 -13.10
N GLU A 758 -9.17 1.89 -14.01
CA GLU A 758 -9.92 1.52 -15.22
C GLU A 758 -11.02 0.50 -14.90
N GLU A 759 -12.03 0.40 -15.78
CA GLU A 759 -12.96 -0.72 -15.84
C GLU A 759 -12.18 -2.05 -15.92
N GLY A 760 -12.40 -2.95 -14.96
CA GLY A 760 -11.56 -4.14 -14.74
C GLY A 760 -10.58 -4.02 -13.57
N ASN A 761 -10.61 -2.92 -12.81
CA ASN A 761 -9.78 -2.68 -11.62
C ASN A 761 -8.27 -2.60 -11.91
N LYS A 762 -7.87 -2.16 -13.11
CA LYS A 762 -6.46 -1.81 -13.39
C LYS A 762 -6.16 -0.45 -12.76
N PHE A 763 -5.04 -0.34 -12.05
CA PHE A 763 -4.54 0.91 -11.47
C PHE A 763 -4.11 1.92 -12.56
N LEU A 764 -4.37 3.20 -12.33
CA LEU A 764 -3.88 4.32 -13.16
C LEU A 764 -3.03 5.33 -12.38
N GLY A 765 -3.29 5.49 -11.09
CA GLY A 765 -2.62 6.46 -10.25
C GLY A 765 -3.43 6.79 -8.99
N HIS A 766 -2.76 7.30 -7.97
CA HIS A 766 -3.38 7.62 -6.69
C HIS A 766 -2.75 8.84 -6.02
N ARG A 767 -3.36 9.31 -4.93
CA ARG A 767 -2.66 10.08 -3.87
C ARG A 767 -3.12 9.59 -2.51
N ILE A 768 -2.20 9.59 -1.55
CA ILE A 768 -2.47 9.45 -0.12
C ILE A 768 -1.97 10.72 0.54
N ILE A 769 -2.81 11.35 1.36
CA ILE A 769 -2.52 12.66 1.97
C ILE A 769 -2.97 12.65 3.44
N PRO A 770 -2.10 12.99 4.41
CA PRO A 770 -2.49 13.21 5.81
C PRO A 770 -3.57 14.28 5.92
N ILE A 771 -4.57 14.08 6.79
CA ILE A 771 -5.70 15.05 6.91
C ILE A 771 -5.20 16.43 7.35
N ASN A 772 -4.16 16.50 8.16
CA ASN A 772 -3.51 17.76 8.57
C ASN A 772 -2.76 18.49 7.44
N ALA A 773 -2.52 17.85 6.29
CA ALA A 773 -1.81 18.42 5.15
C ALA A 773 -2.73 18.83 3.98
N LEU A 774 -4.01 18.46 4.00
CA LEU A 774 -4.99 18.86 3.00
C LEU A 774 -5.33 20.36 3.11
N ASN A 775 -5.61 21.00 1.97
CA ASN A 775 -6.30 22.29 1.90
C ASN A 775 -7.77 22.09 1.50
N SER A 776 -8.66 22.95 2.01
CA SER A 776 -10.07 23.00 1.54
C SER A 776 -10.20 23.74 0.21
N GLY A 777 -11.26 23.47 -0.54
CA GLY A 777 -11.61 24.13 -1.80
C GLY A 777 -11.59 23.22 -3.02
N TYR A 778 -11.77 23.84 -4.19
CA TYR A 778 -11.63 23.20 -5.49
C TYR A 778 -10.15 23.04 -5.85
N HIS A 779 -9.69 21.81 -6.02
CA HIS A 779 -8.27 21.51 -6.22
C HIS A 779 -8.03 20.56 -7.39
N HIS A 780 -6.93 20.78 -8.10
CA HIS A 780 -6.38 19.81 -9.04
C HIS A 780 -5.42 18.87 -8.31
N LEU A 781 -5.84 17.62 -8.15
CA LEU A 781 -5.07 16.56 -7.51
C LEU A 781 -4.30 15.79 -8.59
N CYS A 782 -3.00 16.10 -8.73
CA CYS A 782 -2.10 15.37 -9.63
C CYS A 782 -1.80 13.99 -9.04
N LEU A 783 -1.92 12.95 -9.87
CA LEU A 783 -1.84 11.55 -9.42
C LEU A 783 -0.41 11.03 -9.47
N HIS A 784 -0.10 10.10 -8.57
CA HIS A 784 1.20 9.44 -8.45
C HIS A 784 1.10 7.95 -8.74
N SER A 785 2.21 7.34 -9.15
CA SER A 785 2.39 5.88 -9.26
C SER A 785 2.23 5.18 -7.90
N GLU A 786 2.29 3.85 -7.92
CA GLU A 786 2.32 2.98 -6.75
C GLU A 786 3.52 3.30 -5.83
N SER A 787 4.66 3.64 -6.43
CA SER A 787 5.91 4.09 -5.77
C SER A 787 5.90 5.56 -5.31
N ASN A 788 4.74 6.22 -5.35
CA ASN A 788 4.53 7.64 -5.04
C ASN A 788 5.29 8.65 -5.94
N MET A 789 5.62 8.28 -7.18
CA MET A 789 6.22 9.20 -8.17
C MET A 789 5.16 9.97 -8.94
N ALA A 790 5.40 11.26 -9.21
CA ALA A 790 4.42 12.11 -9.89
C ALA A 790 4.18 11.76 -11.36
N LEU A 791 2.93 11.51 -11.73
CA LEU A 791 2.52 11.24 -13.11
C LEU A 791 2.17 12.56 -13.82
N THR A 792 2.82 12.83 -14.96
CA THR A 792 2.67 14.11 -15.66
C THR A 792 1.28 14.31 -16.28
N MET A 793 0.69 13.25 -16.86
CA MET A 793 -0.59 13.34 -17.59
C MET A 793 -1.83 13.33 -16.68
N PRO A 794 -2.05 12.34 -15.79
CA PRO A 794 -3.35 12.13 -15.16
C PRO A 794 -3.57 12.99 -13.91
N ALA A 795 -4.73 13.64 -13.83
CA ALA A 795 -5.14 14.43 -12.67
C ALA A 795 -6.65 14.30 -12.40
N LEU A 796 -7.04 14.52 -11.15
CA LEU A 796 -8.44 14.73 -10.77
C LEU A 796 -8.72 16.19 -10.47
N PHE A 797 -9.99 16.59 -10.59
CA PHE A 797 -10.52 17.83 -10.05
C PHE A 797 -11.56 17.49 -8.99
N VAL A 798 -11.29 17.94 -7.76
CA VAL A 798 -12.05 17.59 -6.56
C VAL A 798 -12.45 18.84 -5.79
N PHE A 799 -13.54 18.77 -5.02
CA PHE A 799 -13.86 19.77 -3.99
C PHE A 799 -13.70 19.14 -2.60
N LEU A 800 -12.89 19.77 -1.76
CA LEU A 800 -12.60 19.37 -0.38
C LEU A 800 -13.23 20.37 0.59
N GLU A 801 -13.94 19.89 1.60
CA GLU A 801 -14.44 20.72 2.69
C GLU A 801 -14.05 20.09 4.03
N MET A 802 -13.33 20.83 4.86
CA MET A 802 -12.98 20.44 6.22
C MET A 802 -13.55 21.43 7.22
N LYS A 803 -14.14 20.88 8.27
CA LYS A 803 -14.75 21.61 9.40
C LYS A 803 -14.52 20.82 10.68
N ASP A 804 -14.48 21.53 11.81
CA ASP A 804 -14.47 20.87 13.11
C ASP A 804 -15.77 20.06 13.28
N TYR A 805 -15.66 18.86 13.84
CA TYR A 805 -16.81 18.01 14.11
C TYR A 805 -17.61 18.59 15.28
N VAL A 806 -18.88 18.91 15.02
CA VAL A 806 -19.83 19.39 16.02
C VAL A 806 -21.00 18.41 16.06
N PRO A 807 -21.22 17.68 17.18
CA PRO A 807 -22.40 16.84 17.31
C PRO A 807 -23.68 17.65 17.20
N ASP A 808 -24.72 17.11 16.56
CA ASP A 808 -25.99 17.81 16.32
C ASP A 808 -26.61 18.42 17.59
N THR A 809 -26.42 17.77 18.74
CA THR A 809 -26.87 18.25 20.07
C THR A 809 -26.30 19.61 20.47
N TRP A 810 -25.16 20.00 19.90
CA TRP A 810 -24.43 21.23 20.24
C TRP A 810 -24.38 22.24 19.09
N ALA A 811 -24.96 21.94 17.92
CA ALA A 811 -24.87 22.78 16.73
C ALA A 811 -25.34 24.23 16.97
N ASP A 812 -26.51 24.40 17.61
CA ASP A 812 -27.05 25.73 17.96
C ASP A 812 -26.14 26.51 18.92
N LEU A 813 -25.50 25.83 19.88
CA LEU A 813 -24.57 26.43 20.82
C LEU A 813 -23.29 26.90 20.11
N THR A 814 -22.73 26.07 19.22
CA THR A 814 -21.54 26.44 18.45
C THR A 814 -21.81 27.63 17.52
N VAL A 815 -22.98 27.70 16.89
CA VAL A 815 -23.38 28.87 16.08
C VAL A 815 -23.51 30.13 16.94
N ALA A 816 -24.03 30.01 18.17
CA ALA A 816 -24.09 31.13 19.12
C ALA A 816 -22.70 31.59 19.58
N LEU A 817 -21.78 30.66 19.86
CA LEU A 817 -20.38 30.97 20.25
C LEU A 817 -19.57 31.57 19.10
N ALA A 818 -19.78 31.11 17.86
CA ALA A 818 -19.10 31.64 16.67
C ALA A 818 -19.57 33.05 16.28
N ASN A 819 -20.80 33.45 16.64
CA ASN A 819 -21.30 34.80 16.39
C ASN A 819 -22.28 35.27 17.50
N PRO A 820 -21.79 35.60 18.69
CA PRO A 820 -22.63 35.94 19.84
C PRO A 820 -23.43 37.22 19.57
N ILE A 821 -22.83 38.20 18.87
CA ILE A 821 -23.50 39.46 18.51
C ILE A 821 -24.75 39.20 17.66
N LYS A 822 -24.68 38.29 16.67
CA LYS A 822 -25.84 37.91 15.85
C LYS A 822 -26.90 37.17 16.67
N TYR A 823 -26.48 36.29 17.58
CA TYR A 823 -27.38 35.54 18.47
C TYR A 823 -28.14 36.48 19.42
N PHE A 824 -27.43 37.35 20.16
CA PHE A 824 -28.05 38.33 21.05
C PHE A 824 -28.94 39.32 20.27
N ASN A 825 -28.50 39.86 19.13
CA ASN A 825 -29.35 40.74 18.31
C ASN A 825 -30.63 40.06 17.80
N ALA A 826 -30.60 38.75 17.51
CA ALA A 826 -31.78 37.99 17.12
C ALA A 826 -32.71 37.72 18.30
N HIS A 827 -32.15 37.45 19.48
CA HIS A 827 -32.87 37.30 20.74
C HIS A 827 -33.52 38.63 21.18
N ASP A 828 -32.80 39.74 21.08
CA ASP A 828 -33.30 41.08 21.39
C ASP A 828 -34.37 41.53 20.41
N LYS A 829 -34.24 41.22 19.10
CA LYS A 829 -35.33 41.43 18.13
C LYS A 829 -36.56 40.56 18.43
N LYS A 830 -36.40 39.33 18.91
CA LYS A 830 -37.52 38.51 19.43
C LYS A 830 -38.13 39.13 20.68
N SER A 831 -37.30 39.60 21.62
CA SER A 831 -37.74 40.24 22.87
C SER A 831 -38.46 41.56 22.62
N MET A 832 -37.99 42.39 21.69
CA MET A 832 -38.66 43.62 21.25
C MET A 832 -40.00 43.32 20.59
N LYS A 833 -40.07 42.36 19.64
CA LYS A 833 -41.34 41.94 19.04
C LYS A 833 -42.33 41.37 20.07
N LEU A 834 -41.83 40.67 21.10
CA LEU A 834 -42.66 40.16 22.18
C LEU A 834 -43.15 41.30 23.11
N LYS A 835 -42.30 42.32 23.37
CA LYS A 835 -42.67 43.53 24.10
C LYS A 835 -43.64 44.42 23.32
N GLU A 836 -43.54 44.50 21.99
CA GLU A 836 -44.53 45.14 21.12
C GLU A 836 -45.87 44.37 21.15
N ALA A 837 -45.83 43.04 21.08
CA ALA A 837 -47.03 42.20 21.19
C ALA A 837 -47.70 42.23 22.58
N MET A 838 -46.92 42.48 23.65
CA MET A 838 -47.42 42.67 25.02
C MET A 838 -47.66 44.16 25.38
N GLY A 839 -47.37 45.10 24.47
CA GLY A 839 -47.40 46.55 24.70
C GLY A 839 -48.78 47.20 24.56
N GLY A 840 -49.85 46.40 24.60
CA GLY A 840 -51.23 46.79 24.25
C GLY A 840 -52.19 47.02 25.44
N GLY A 841 -51.76 47.70 26.51
CA GLY A 841 -52.64 48.40 27.45
C GLY A 841 -53.21 47.66 28.69
N LEU A 842 -52.93 48.25 29.88
CA LEU A 842 -53.70 48.21 31.15
C LEU A 842 -53.81 46.84 31.88
N SER A 843 -53.79 46.71 33.22
CA SER A 843 -53.54 47.63 34.36
C SER A 843 -53.00 46.84 35.60
N GLU A 844 -52.70 47.55 36.68
CA GLU A 844 -51.87 47.22 37.86
C GLU A 844 -52.27 46.04 38.81
N LYS A 845 -51.23 45.31 39.29
CA LYS A 845 -50.85 44.81 40.68
C LYS A 845 -51.92 44.50 41.77
N PRO A 846 -51.61 43.70 42.85
CA PRO A 846 -50.32 43.13 43.31
C PRO A 846 -50.33 41.60 43.68
N PHE A 847 -49.17 41.08 44.12
CA PHE A 847 -48.91 39.71 44.61
C PHE A 847 -49.71 39.28 45.86
N PRO A 848 -49.81 37.96 46.15
CA PRO A 848 -48.99 37.42 47.26
C PRO A 848 -48.38 36.01 47.03
N LEU A 849 -47.57 35.58 48.01
CA LEU A 849 -46.83 34.30 48.10
C LEU A 849 -47.75 33.06 48.17
N GLY A 850 -47.23 31.91 47.74
CA GLY A 850 -47.67 30.59 48.21
C GLY A 850 -47.54 29.45 47.18
N GLY A 851 -46.83 28.37 47.53
CA GLY A 851 -47.08 27.05 46.94
C GLY A 851 -48.11 26.27 47.78
N PRO A 852 -48.13 24.93 47.73
CA PRO A 852 -47.98 24.07 46.57
C PRO A 852 -49.09 22.99 46.55
N VAL A 853 -49.87 22.83 45.46
CA VAL A 853 -50.90 21.77 45.37
C VAL A 853 -50.88 21.09 43.99
N ALA A 854 -51.25 19.81 43.99
CA ALA A 854 -51.01 18.84 42.94
C ALA A 854 -52.14 18.67 41.90
N CYS A 855 -51.88 17.74 40.98
CA CYS A 855 -52.84 16.81 40.37
C CYS A 855 -53.55 17.14 39.04
N GLN A 856 -53.59 16.08 38.24
CA GLN A 856 -54.58 15.69 37.22
C GLN A 856 -54.63 16.48 35.89
N VAL A 857 -54.20 15.77 34.84
CA VAL A 857 -54.59 16.03 33.45
C VAL A 857 -55.71 15.06 33.09
N ASN A 858 -56.85 15.58 32.64
CA ASN A 858 -58.00 14.84 32.14
C ASN A 858 -58.40 15.43 30.78
N GLY A 859 -58.86 14.58 29.86
CA GLY A 859 -59.79 15.02 28.80
C GLY A 859 -59.19 15.50 27.47
N ALA A 860 -59.19 14.56 26.52
CA ALA A 860 -59.18 14.69 25.05
C ALA A 860 -60.35 15.59 24.50
N PRO A 861 -60.66 15.66 23.17
CA PRO A 861 -60.05 14.98 22.00
C PRO A 861 -59.87 15.85 20.72
N ALA A 862 -59.26 15.26 19.68
CA ALA A 862 -59.41 15.65 18.28
C ALA A 862 -59.69 14.38 17.42
N PRO A 863 -60.34 14.49 16.24
CA PRO A 863 -61.31 13.48 15.81
C PRO A 863 -60.78 12.31 14.95
N ALA A 864 -61.63 11.29 14.83
CA ALA A 864 -61.38 10.04 14.12
C ALA A 864 -61.96 10.00 12.70
N SER A 865 -61.49 9.04 11.89
CA SER A 865 -62.40 8.20 11.09
C SER A 865 -61.77 6.85 10.70
N ASN A 866 -62.34 5.77 11.26
CA ASN A 866 -62.60 4.43 10.72
C ASN A 866 -61.82 3.93 9.46
N GLY A 867 -61.33 2.69 9.39
CA GLY A 867 -61.37 1.56 10.35
C GLY A 867 -61.41 0.20 9.64
N SER A 868 -61.19 -0.92 10.35
CA SER A 868 -61.61 -2.26 9.89
C SER A 868 -61.69 -3.31 11.02
N LYS A 869 -62.87 -3.93 11.08
CA LYS A 869 -63.30 -5.24 11.62
C LYS A 869 -62.38 -6.02 12.58
N ALA A 870 -62.97 -6.36 13.73
CA ALA A 870 -62.46 -7.36 14.68
C ALA A 870 -62.84 -8.80 14.30
N ALA A 871 -62.02 -9.76 14.75
CA ALA A 871 -62.42 -11.13 15.08
C ALA A 871 -61.59 -11.57 16.31
N GLY A 872 -62.22 -12.19 17.31
CA GLY A 872 -61.69 -12.22 18.67
C GLY A 872 -60.73 -13.37 19.01
N ALA A 873 -59.87 -13.14 20.00
CA ALA A 873 -59.08 -14.18 20.66
C ALA A 873 -59.73 -14.61 21.98
N LYS A 874 -60.00 -15.91 22.14
CA LYS A 874 -60.23 -16.53 23.46
C LYS A 874 -58.89 -16.60 24.22
N PRO A 875 -58.88 -16.57 25.57
CA PRO A 875 -57.70 -16.97 26.30
C PRO A 875 -57.43 -18.46 26.06
N ARG A 876 -56.19 -18.82 25.75
CA ARG A 876 -55.74 -20.22 25.76
C ARG A 876 -54.66 -20.38 26.82
N ALA A 877 -54.68 -21.54 27.47
CA ALA A 877 -54.05 -21.78 28.75
C ALA A 877 -52.52 -21.88 28.69
N GLU A 878 -51.94 -21.96 29.88
CA GLU A 878 -50.56 -22.29 30.16
C GLU A 878 -50.09 -23.50 29.34
N ALA A 879 -49.05 -23.29 28.54
CA ALA A 879 -48.24 -24.34 27.95
C ALA A 879 -46.78 -23.91 28.08
N MET A 880 -45.93 -24.79 28.60
CA MET A 880 -44.48 -24.61 28.47
C MET A 880 -44.15 -24.61 26.98
N ILE A 881 -43.46 -23.57 26.52
CA ILE A 881 -42.91 -23.57 25.17
C ILE A 881 -41.69 -24.50 25.20
N GLU A 882 -41.86 -25.73 24.73
CA GLU A 882 -40.72 -26.49 24.20
C GLU A 882 -40.19 -25.69 23.01
N ALA A 883 -39.05 -25.05 23.20
CA ALA A 883 -38.38 -24.29 22.16
C ALA A 883 -37.92 -25.27 21.06
N ALA A 884 -38.40 -25.06 19.84
CA ALA A 884 -38.04 -25.88 18.68
C ALA A 884 -36.52 -25.91 18.49
N GLU A 885 -35.97 -27.07 18.13
CA GLU A 885 -34.52 -27.20 17.95
C GLU A 885 -33.97 -26.22 16.90
N PRO A 886 -32.78 -25.62 17.15
CA PRO A 886 -32.11 -24.81 16.16
C PRO A 886 -31.72 -25.65 14.93
N LYS A 887 -31.97 -25.08 13.75
CA LYS A 887 -31.59 -25.62 12.43
C LYS A 887 -30.63 -24.65 11.75
N THR A 888 -29.50 -25.17 11.27
CA THR A 888 -28.53 -24.48 10.40
C THR A 888 -28.78 -24.88 8.94
N ALA A 889 -28.18 -24.16 8.00
CA ALA A 889 -28.04 -24.58 6.61
C ALA A 889 -27.43 -25.98 6.47
N SER A 890 -27.89 -26.76 5.48
CA SER A 890 -27.12 -27.90 4.97
C SER A 890 -26.13 -27.45 3.89
N VAL A 891 -25.14 -28.30 3.59
CA VAL A 891 -24.13 -27.99 2.55
C VAL A 891 -24.75 -27.98 1.15
N GLU A 892 -25.82 -28.75 0.94
CA GLU A 892 -26.60 -28.79 -0.31
C GLU A 892 -27.34 -27.46 -0.54
N GLU A 893 -28.01 -26.91 0.48
CA GLU A 893 -28.65 -25.58 0.40
C GLU A 893 -27.64 -24.49 0.02
N LEU A 894 -26.41 -24.56 0.54
CA LEU A 894 -25.36 -23.61 0.22
C LEU A 894 -24.92 -23.74 -1.25
N ARG A 895 -24.78 -24.96 -1.80
CA ARG A 895 -24.39 -25.20 -3.20
C ARG A 895 -25.40 -24.62 -4.20
N GLU A 896 -26.69 -24.62 -3.87
CA GLU A 896 -27.75 -24.04 -4.74
C GLU A 896 -27.81 -22.51 -4.75
N LEU A 897 -27.07 -21.82 -3.88
CA LEU A 897 -27.07 -20.36 -3.83
C LEU A 897 -26.57 -19.75 -5.15
N LYS A 898 -27.31 -18.75 -5.64
CA LYS A 898 -27.03 -18.03 -6.91
C LYS A 898 -25.58 -17.54 -7.06
N GLY A 899 -24.88 -17.28 -5.96
CA GLY A 899 -23.46 -16.91 -5.95
C GLY A 899 -22.55 -18.05 -6.43
N ILE A 900 -22.74 -19.26 -5.91
CA ILE A 900 -21.93 -20.44 -6.23
C ILE A 900 -22.26 -20.97 -7.63
N VAL A 901 -23.55 -21.05 -7.99
CA VAL A 901 -23.96 -21.46 -9.36
C VAL A 901 -23.42 -20.50 -10.43
N LYS A 902 -23.27 -19.21 -10.13
CA LYS A 902 -22.66 -18.23 -11.04
C LYS A 902 -21.14 -18.40 -11.14
N LEU A 903 -20.49 -18.81 -10.04
CA LEU A 903 -19.05 -19.08 -9.99
C LEU A 903 -18.69 -20.34 -10.78
N GLN A 904 -19.43 -21.43 -10.60
CA GLN A 904 -19.28 -22.67 -11.38
C GLN A 904 -19.39 -22.42 -12.89
N ARG A 905 -20.40 -21.65 -13.34
CA ARG A 905 -20.56 -21.23 -14.75
C ARG A 905 -19.45 -20.33 -15.28
N ARG A 906 -18.62 -19.74 -14.41
CA ARG A 906 -17.40 -19.00 -14.79
C ARG A 906 -16.23 -19.98 -14.92
N HIS A 907 -16.03 -20.84 -13.93
CA HIS A 907 -15.01 -21.90 -13.91
C HIS A 907 -15.10 -22.79 -15.17
N GLU A 908 -16.31 -23.26 -15.52
CA GLU A 908 -16.55 -24.01 -16.76
C GLU A 908 -16.10 -23.28 -18.04
N LYS A 909 -16.24 -21.94 -18.09
CA LYS A 909 -15.86 -21.15 -19.28
C LYS A 909 -14.36 -20.97 -19.36
N GLU A 910 -13.71 -20.71 -18.23
CA GLU A 910 -12.26 -20.55 -18.13
C GLU A 910 -11.55 -21.87 -18.50
N LEU A 911 -12.04 -23.00 -17.98
CA LEU A 911 -11.51 -24.33 -18.30
C LEU A 911 -11.62 -24.63 -19.80
N ARG A 912 -12.83 -24.45 -20.39
CA ARG A 912 -13.05 -24.62 -21.83
C ARG A 912 -12.23 -23.65 -22.70
N GLU A 913 -11.85 -22.48 -22.19
CA GLU A 913 -10.96 -21.58 -22.92
C GLU A 913 -9.51 -22.05 -22.87
N LEU A 914 -9.05 -22.52 -21.71
CA LEU A 914 -7.70 -23.07 -21.53
C LEU A 914 -7.47 -24.31 -22.40
N GLU A 915 -8.45 -25.23 -22.45
CA GLU A 915 -8.45 -26.39 -23.33
C GLU A 915 -8.35 -26.00 -24.81
N ARG A 916 -9.12 -24.99 -25.27
CA ARG A 916 -9.06 -24.50 -26.65
C ARG A 916 -7.72 -23.83 -26.99
N ARG A 917 -7.10 -23.11 -26.04
CA ARG A 917 -5.78 -22.50 -26.23
C ARG A 917 -4.70 -23.57 -26.37
N GLY A 918 -4.74 -24.61 -25.53
CA GLY A 918 -3.86 -25.77 -25.62
C GLY A 918 -4.01 -26.54 -26.94
N ALA A 919 -5.24 -26.83 -27.35
CA ALA A 919 -5.53 -27.50 -28.63
C ALA A 919 -4.98 -26.73 -29.84
N ARG A 920 -5.13 -25.40 -29.88
CA ARG A 920 -4.55 -24.56 -30.93
C ARG A 920 -3.02 -24.62 -30.94
N ARG A 921 -2.37 -24.58 -29.77
CA ARG A 921 -0.90 -24.63 -29.67
C ARG A 921 -0.36 -26.00 -30.11
N ARG A 922 -1.07 -27.09 -29.81
CA ARG A 922 -0.78 -28.44 -30.34
C ARG A 922 -0.90 -28.49 -31.87
N GLU A 923 -1.96 -27.89 -32.42
CA GLU A 923 -2.17 -27.79 -33.88
C GLU A 923 -1.10 -26.94 -34.58
N GLU A 924 -0.72 -25.79 -34.01
CA GLU A 924 0.36 -24.93 -34.50
C GLU A 924 1.72 -25.64 -34.53
N LEU A 925 2.05 -26.45 -33.52
CA LEU A 925 3.27 -27.26 -33.48
C LEU A 925 3.27 -28.35 -34.57
N LEU A 926 2.15 -29.06 -34.75
CA LEU A 926 2.00 -30.06 -35.81
C LEU A 926 2.16 -29.42 -37.19
N GLN A 927 1.47 -28.29 -37.46
CA GLN A 927 1.59 -27.54 -38.72
C GLN A 927 3.03 -27.07 -38.98
N ARG A 928 3.76 -26.63 -37.94
CA ARG A 928 5.18 -26.25 -38.05
C ARG A 928 6.07 -27.44 -38.39
N GLY A 929 5.85 -28.59 -37.75
CA GLY A 929 6.55 -29.84 -38.06
C GLY A 929 6.33 -30.28 -39.52
N THR A 930 5.08 -30.29 -39.99
CA THR A 930 4.76 -30.62 -41.39
C THR A 930 5.37 -29.63 -42.39
N ALA A 931 5.40 -28.33 -42.07
CA ALA A 931 6.03 -27.32 -42.91
C ALA A 931 7.55 -27.53 -43.02
N GLN A 932 8.24 -27.82 -41.90
CA GLN A 932 9.67 -28.10 -41.87
C GLN A 932 10.01 -29.43 -42.58
N LEU A 933 9.17 -30.46 -42.45
CA LEU A 933 9.31 -31.70 -43.22
C LEU A 933 9.17 -31.46 -44.73
N THR A 934 8.19 -30.65 -45.14
CA THR A 934 8.00 -30.26 -46.55
C THR A 934 9.22 -29.48 -47.07
N GLU A 935 9.78 -28.58 -46.26
CA GLU A 935 10.98 -27.82 -46.62
C GLU A 935 12.21 -28.74 -46.79
N LEU A 936 12.44 -29.69 -45.87
CA LEU A 936 13.50 -30.69 -46.00
C LEU A 936 13.35 -31.52 -47.28
N TRP A 937 12.14 -31.99 -47.61
CA TRP A 937 11.87 -32.71 -48.86
C TRP A 937 12.17 -31.87 -50.11
N THR A 938 12.03 -30.54 -50.07
CA THR A 938 12.39 -29.66 -51.19
C THR A 938 13.90 -29.38 -51.32
N GLN A 939 14.70 -29.68 -50.30
CA GLN A 939 16.16 -29.44 -50.30
C GLN A 939 16.97 -30.67 -50.76
N THR A 940 16.36 -31.86 -50.80
CA THR A 940 17.01 -33.08 -51.33
C THR A 940 17.15 -32.99 -52.85
N PRO A 941 18.36 -33.17 -53.43
CA PRO A 941 18.59 -32.97 -54.87
C PRO A 941 18.06 -34.16 -55.70
N GLY A 942 16.73 -34.22 -55.91
CA GLY A 942 16.08 -35.34 -56.59
C GLY A 942 14.76 -35.06 -57.30
N HIS A 943 14.00 -34.00 -56.96
CA HIS A 943 12.72 -33.70 -57.62
C HIS A 943 12.57 -32.21 -57.96
N LYS A 944 12.42 -31.90 -59.25
CA LYS A 944 12.06 -30.56 -59.75
C LYS A 944 10.55 -30.44 -59.93
N LEU A 945 9.94 -29.42 -59.35
CA LEU A 945 8.63 -28.91 -59.77
C LEU A 945 8.69 -27.39 -59.96
N TYR A 946 8.14 -26.91 -61.09
CA TYR A 946 8.22 -25.52 -61.52
C TYR A 946 7.15 -24.63 -60.84
N PRO A 947 7.40 -23.31 -60.70
CA PRO A 947 6.47 -22.39 -60.02
C PRO A 947 5.33 -21.90 -60.93
N GLY A 948 4.08 -22.06 -60.48
CA GLY A 948 2.87 -21.57 -61.17
C GLY A 948 2.11 -20.50 -60.37
N LYS A 949 1.85 -19.34 -60.97
CA LYS A 949 1.05 -18.26 -60.35
C LYS A 949 -0.46 -18.50 -60.50
N GLY A 950 -1.22 -18.27 -59.42
CA GLY A 950 -2.48 -17.51 -59.50
C GLY A 950 -3.83 -18.25 -59.34
N SER A 951 -4.64 -17.71 -58.42
CA SER A 951 -6.12 -17.61 -58.44
C SER A 951 -7.03 -18.85 -58.54
N ARG A 952 -7.72 -19.11 -57.41
CA ARG A 952 -9.17 -19.47 -57.24
C ARG A 952 -9.89 -20.43 -58.24
N LYS A 953 -10.44 -21.50 -57.63
CA LYS A 953 -11.72 -22.24 -57.90
C LYS A 953 -11.72 -23.48 -58.82
N LYS A 954 -12.24 -24.56 -58.21
CA LYS A 954 -13.11 -25.64 -58.74
C LYS A 954 -12.58 -26.64 -59.79
N ARG A 955 -12.34 -27.86 -59.27
CA ARG A 955 -12.98 -29.16 -59.62
C ARG A 955 -12.62 -29.86 -60.95
N THR A 956 -12.49 -31.19 -60.82
CA THR A 956 -12.73 -32.30 -61.77
C THR A 956 -11.49 -32.99 -62.39
N LEU A 957 -11.52 -34.33 -62.33
CA LEU A 957 -10.64 -35.39 -62.87
C LEU A 957 -10.84 -35.55 -64.42
N PRO A 958 -10.27 -36.54 -65.16
CA PRO A 958 -9.34 -37.65 -64.79
C PRO A 958 -8.16 -37.95 -65.78
N VAL A 959 -7.24 -38.83 -65.33
CA VAL A 959 -6.57 -39.99 -66.01
C VAL A 959 -6.02 -39.87 -67.45
N GLU A 960 -4.72 -40.22 -67.63
CA GLU A 960 -4.28 -41.35 -68.50
C GLU A 960 -2.84 -41.82 -68.18
N ASP A 961 -2.60 -43.13 -68.35
CA ASP A 961 -1.34 -43.88 -68.08
C ASP A 961 -0.28 -43.66 -69.18
N THR A 962 1.04 -43.82 -68.98
CA THR A 962 1.68 -45.16 -68.98
C THR A 962 3.20 -45.10 -68.70
N THR A 963 3.65 -45.99 -67.81
CA THR A 963 4.91 -46.78 -67.80
C THR A 963 6.18 -46.31 -68.53
N GLU A 964 7.29 -46.24 -67.78
CA GLU A 964 8.52 -47.00 -68.10
C GLU A 964 9.34 -47.27 -66.81
N THR A 965 10.06 -48.40 -66.73
CA THR A 965 10.74 -48.91 -65.53
C THR A 965 12.28 -48.93 -65.68
N VAL A 966 13.00 -49.42 -64.65
CA VAL A 966 14.45 -49.82 -64.60
C VAL A 966 15.41 -48.75 -64.03
N PRO A 967 16.36 -49.06 -63.10
CA PRO A 967 16.31 -50.05 -62.01
C PRO A 967 16.98 -49.59 -60.67
N GLY A 968 16.50 -50.16 -59.55
CA GLY A 968 17.30 -50.60 -58.40
C GLY A 968 18.26 -49.64 -57.66
N LYS A 969 17.96 -49.40 -56.37
CA LYS A 969 18.93 -49.56 -55.27
C LYS A 969 18.22 -49.61 -53.92
N SER A 970 18.48 -50.65 -53.14
CA SER A 970 18.25 -50.64 -51.70
C SER A 970 19.18 -49.63 -51.05
N LEU A 971 18.63 -48.65 -50.32
CA LEU A 971 19.39 -47.75 -49.46
C LEU A 971 18.61 -47.60 -48.16
N GLU A 972 19.00 -48.42 -47.18
CA GLU A 972 18.64 -48.21 -45.78
C GLU A 972 19.19 -46.85 -45.33
N GLY A 973 18.35 -46.08 -44.62
CA GLY A 973 18.73 -44.77 -44.09
C GLY A 973 17.62 -43.75 -44.25
N MET A 974 16.74 -43.66 -43.25
CA MET A 974 15.97 -42.43 -42.99
C MET A 974 16.97 -41.26 -42.94
N ASP A 975 16.71 -40.14 -43.63
CA ASP A 975 17.62 -38.98 -43.54
C ASP A 975 17.76 -38.59 -42.05
N PRO A 976 18.98 -38.54 -41.48
CA PRO A 976 19.16 -38.22 -40.07
C PRO A 976 18.50 -36.89 -39.67
N ARG A 977 18.35 -35.94 -40.60
CA ARG A 977 17.65 -34.66 -40.37
C ARG A 977 16.14 -34.81 -40.21
N ILE A 978 15.53 -35.78 -40.91
CA ILE A 978 14.11 -36.11 -40.76
C ILE A 978 13.89 -36.81 -39.42
N GLN A 979 14.84 -37.65 -38.98
CA GLN A 979 14.78 -38.29 -37.67
C GLN A 979 14.99 -37.28 -36.53
N GLU A 980 15.99 -36.38 -36.62
CA GLU A 980 16.18 -35.27 -35.69
C GLU A 980 14.92 -34.37 -35.59
N LEU A 981 14.26 -34.07 -36.71
CA LEU A 981 13.02 -33.28 -36.72
C LEU A 981 11.85 -34.03 -36.06
N ARG A 982 11.75 -35.35 -36.26
CA ARG A 982 10.74 -36.20 -35.62
C ARG A 982 10.94 -36.24 -34.10
N GLU A 983 12.17 -36.46 -33.65
CA GLU A 983 12.54 -36.50 -32.23
C GLU A 983 12.32 -35.13 -31.56
N TRP A 984 12.64 -34.02 -32.24
CA TRP A 984 12.33 -32.67 -31.78
C TRP A 984 10.83 -32.43 -31.63
N LEU A 985 10.02 -32.80 -32.64
CA LEU A 985 8.57 -32.60 -32.58
C LEU A 985 7.91 -33.47 -31.49
N GLU A 986 8.39 -34.70 -31.29
CA GLU A 986 7.94 -35.58 -30.20
C GLU A 986 8.24 -34.95 -28.83
N GLN A 987 9.44 -34.42 -28.62
CA GLN A 987 9.83 -33.73 -27.38
C GLN A 987 9.00 -32.46 -27.12
N GLU A 988 8.83 -31.59 -28.12
CA GLU A 988 8.06 -30.33 -27.99
C GLU A 988 6.57 -30.60 -27.72
N LEU A 989 5.95 -31.57 -28.41
CA LEU A 989 4.56 -31.96 -28.17
C LEU A 989 4.38 -32.60 -26.78
N GLN A 990 5.35 -33.43 -26.34
CA GLN A 990 5.32 -34.01 -25.00
C GLN A 990 5.49 -32.92 -23.92
N GLN A 991 6.38 -31.94 -24.13
CA GLN A 991 6.57 -30.80 -23.22
C GLN A 991 5.33 -29.90 -23.17
N GLN A 992 4.76 -29.55 -24.33
CA GLN A 992 3.54 -28.73 -24.44
C GLN A 992 2.33 -29.42 -23.80
N GLY A 993 2.17 -30.72 -23.98
CA GLY A 993 1.13 -31.52 -23.34
C GLY A 993 1.27 -31.56 -21.82
N LYS A 994 2.48 -31.78 -21.30
CA LYS A 994 2.79 -31.71 -19.86
C LYS A 994 2.48 -30.32 -19.28
N GLU A 995 2.88 -29.25 -19.96
CA GLU A 995 2.57 -27.87 -19.57
C GLU A 995 1.06 -27.58 -19.57
N GLN A 996 0.33 -28.05 -20.59
CA GLN A 996 -1.11 -27.91 -20.69
C GLN A 996 -1.86 -28.64 -19.56
N HIS A 997 -1.55 -29.91 -19.31
CA HIS A 997 -2.19 -30.67 -18.24
C HIS A 997 -1.87 -30.10 -16.85
N ARG A 998 -0.63 -29.65 -16.61
CA ARG A 998 -0.25 -28.98 -15.35
C ARG A 998 -0.98 -27.64 -15.18
N SER A 999 -1.19 -26.89 -16.26
CA SER A 999 -1.97 -25.65 -16.24
C SER A 999 -3.46 -25.90 -15.97
N ILE A 1000 -4.02 -26.99 -16.51
CA ILE A 1000 -5.40 -27.42 -16.24
C ILE A 1000 -5.56 -27.87 -14.79
N LEU A 1001 -4.64 -28.66 -14.24
CA LEU A 1001 -4.64 -29.06 -12.83
C LEU A 1001 -4.63 -27.83 -11.92
N LYS A 1002 -3.68 -26.90 -12.11
CA LYS A 1002 -3.58 -25.67 -11.32
C LYS A 1002 -4.84 -24.80 -11.41
N CYS A 1003 -5.48 -24.75 -12.58
CA CYS A 1003 -6.75 -24.05 -12.78
C CYS A 1003 -7.88 -24.72 -11.99
N LYS A 1004 -7.96 -26.06 -11.98
CA LYS A 1004 -8.93 -26.83 -11.18
C LYS A 1004 -8.70 -26.67 -9.68
N GLU A 1005 -7.46 -26.74 -9.20
CA GLU A 1005 -7.11 -26.47 -7.80
C GLU A 1005 -7.55 -25.07 -7.36
N GLN A 1006 -7.33 -24.06 -8.22
CA GLN A 1006 -7.81 -22.69 -7.99
C GLN A 1006 -9.34 -22.59 -7.98
N HIS A 1007 -10.04 -23.27 -8.90
CA HIS A 1007 -11.50 -23.31 -8.94
C HIS A 1007 -12.10 -23.96 -7.68
N VAL A 1008 -11.50 -25.05 -7.19
CA VAL A 1008 -11.90 -25.69 -5.92
C VAL A 1008 -11.68 -24.73 -4.74
N ALA A 1009 -10.49 -24.12 -4.63
CA ALA A 1009 -10.19 -23.17 -3.56
C ALA A 1009 -11.14 -21.94 -3.59
N GLU A 1010 -11.45 -21.39 -4.76
CA GLU A 1010 -12.44 -20.31 -4.92
C GLU A 1010 -13.86 -20.75 -4.51
N GLN A 1011 -14.30 -21.94 -4.92
CA GLN A 1011 -15.63 -22.46 -4.60
C GLN A 1011 -15.78 -22.73 -3.09
N ILE A 1012 -14.77 -23.35 -2.47
CA ILE A 1012 -14.74 -23.62 -1.02
C ILE A 1012 -14.66 -22.31 -0.23
N SER A 1013 -13.81 -21.36 -0.64
CA SER A 1013 -13.76 -20.02 -0.02
C SER A 1013 -15.12 -19.31 -0.07
N LYS A 1014 -15.82 -19.35 -1.22
CA LYS A 1014 -17.16 -18.77 -1.36
C LYS A 1014 -18.23 -19.51 -0.54
N MET A 1015 -18.15 -20.83 -0.43
CA MET A 1015 -19.02 -21.63 0.45
C MET A 1015 -18.77 -21.30 1.93
N MET A 1016 -17.52 -21.19 2.36
CA MET A 1016 -17.13 -20.84 3.74
C MET A 1016 -17.52 -19.40 4.11
N GLU A 1017 -17.49 -18.47 3.15
CA GLU A 1017 -17.99 -17.09 3.32
C GLU A 1017 -19.51 -17.09 3.53
N LEU A 1018 -20.27 -17.72 2.62
CA LEU A 1018 -21.74 -17.78 2.70
C LEU A 1018 -22.24 -18.58 3.91
N ALA A 1019 -21.52 -19.62 4.32
CA ALA A 1019 -21.78 -20.35 5.56
C ALA A 1019 -21.64 -19.40 6.77
N ARG A 1020 -20.51 -18.70 6.91
CA ARG A 1020 -20.28 -17.77 8.03
C ARG A 1020 -21.27 -16.60 8.04
N GLU A 1021 -21.67 -16.06 6.89
CA GLU A 1021 -22.72 -15.03 6.80
C GLU A 1021 -24.06 -15.55 7.34
N LYS A 1022 -24.48 -16.76 6.94
CA LYS A 1022 -25.72 -17.38 7.41
C LYS A 1022 -25.63 -17.71 8.91
N GLN A 1023 -24.52 -18.28 9.38
CA GLN A 1023 -24.24 -18.56 10.79
C GLN A 1023 -24.31 -17.31 11.68
N ALA A 1024 -23.71 -16.20 11.23
CA ALA A 1024 -23.79 -14.91 11.93
C ALA A 1024 -25.23 -14.35 11.96
N SER A 1025 -26.02 -14.58 10.91
CA SER A 1025 -27.44 -14.17 10.89
C SER A 1025 -28.30 -15.00 11.85
N GLU A 1026 -28.02 -16.31 11.98
CA GLU A 1026 -28.70 -17.22 12.91
C GLU A 1026 -28.39 -16.84 14.38
N LEU A 1027 -27.12 -16.62 14.72
CA LEU A 1027 -26.69 -16.17 16.04
C LEU A 1027 -27.25 -14.78 16.41
N LYS A 1028 -27.38 -13.88 15.42
CA LYS A 1028 -28.01 -12.58 15.60
C LYS A 1028 -29.52 -12.71 15.89
N ALA A 1029 -30.24 -13.52 15.12
CA ALA A 1029 -31.67 -13.76 15.33
C ALA A 1029 -31.96 -14.40 16.70
N LEU A 1030 -31.10 -15.31 17.16
CA LEU A 1030 -31.19 -15.90 18.51
C LEU A 1030 -31.05 -14.84 19.61
N LYS A 1031 -30.07 -13.93 19.48
CA LYS A 1031 -29.85 -12.82 20.43
C LYS A 1031 -30.97 -11.78 20.41
N GLU A 1032 -31.50 -11.43 19.23
CA GLU A 1032 -32.64 -10.50 19.11
C GLU A 1032 -33.93 -11.08 19.72
N THR A 1033 -34.16 -12.39 19.58
CA THR A 1033 -35.29 -13.10 20.21
C THR A 1033 -35.17 -13.07 21.74
N LEU A 1034 -34.00 -13.43 22.28
CA LEU A 1034 -33.71 -13.31 23.72
C LEU A 1034 -33.95 -11.90 24.24
N GLU A 1035 -33.46 -10.88 23.55
CA GLU A 1035 -33.65 -9.49 23.97
C GLU A 1035 -35.13 -9.11 24.06
N SER A 1036 -35.95 -9.60 23.13
CA SER A 1036 -37.41 -9.42 23.14
C SER A 1036 -38.02 -10.11 24.36
N ASP A 1037 -37.73 -11.39 24.57
CA ASP A 1037 -38.28 -12.20 25.66
C ASP A 1037 -37.85 -11.65 27.03
N THR A 1038 -36.61 -11.16 27.14
CA THR A 1038 -36.09 -10.46 28.33
C THR A 1038 -36.87 -9.18 28.63
N LYS A 1039 -37.18 -8.37 27.59
CA LYS A 1039 -37.94 -7.14 27.73
C LYS A 1039 -39.38 -7.44 28.15
N GLU A 1040 -40.00 -8.48 27.60
CA GLU A 1040 -41.35 -8.91 27.97
C GLU A 1040 -41.42 -9.50 29.40
N LEU A 1041 -40.47 -10.35 29.79
CA LEU A 1041 -40.38 -10.93 31.13
C LEU A 1041 -40.18 -9.83 32.19
N LYS A 1042 -39.27 -8.89 31.97
CA LYS A 1042 -39.06 -7.73 32.86
C LYS A 1042 -40.34 -6.88 32.99
N LYS A 1043 -41.03 -6.61 31.87
CA LYS A 1043 -42.30 -5.87 31.86
C LYS A 1043 -43.40 -6.60 32.66
N ARG A 1044 -43.49 -7.93 32.54
CA ARG A 1044 -44.46 -8.76 33.28
C ARG A 1044 -44.18 -8.79 34.78
N LEU A 1045 -42.92 -8.88 35.20
CA LEU A 1045 -42.53 -8.85 36.60
C LEU A 1045 -42.72 -7.45 37.22
N GLU A 1046 -42.45 -6.38 36.47
CA GLU A 1046 -42.69 -5.01 36.92
C GLU A 1046 -44.19 -4.71 37.10
N SER A 1047 -45.07 -5.21 36.22
CA SER A 1047 -46.54 -5.11 36.42
C SER A 1047 -46.96 -5.75 37.74
N LYS A 1048 -46.50 -6.99 38.01
CA LYS A 1048 -46.75 -7.67 39.29
C LYS A 1048 -46.25 -6.88 40.49
N ARG A 1049 -45.09 -6.22 40.39
CA ARG A 1049 -44.56 -5.34 41.46
C ARG A 1049 -45.48 -4.14 41.69
N GLN A 1050 -45.90 -3.47 40.63
CA GLN A 1050 -46.81 -2.32 40.71
C GLN A 1050 -48.17 -2.70 41.31
N GLU A 1051 -48.73 -3.85 40.91
CA GLU A 1051 -49.96 -4.41 41.49
C GLU A 1051 -49.81 -4.68 43.00
N ARG A 1052 -48.73 -5.35 43.43
CA ARG A 1052 -48.42 -5.60 44.86
C ARG A 1052 -48.28 -4.29 45.64
N VAL A 1053 -47.57 -3.28 45.10
CA VAL A 1053 -47.38 -1.97 45.75
C VAL A 1053 -48.68 -1.15 45.83
N GLN A 1054 -49.53 -1.21 44.80
CA GLN A 1054 -50.84 -0.57 44.81
C GLN A 1054 -51.80 -1.23 45.81
N ALA A 1055 -51.77 -2.56 45.94
CA ALA A 1055 -52.57 -3.29 46.92
C ALA A 1055 -52.25 -2.84 48.36
N ILE A 1056 -50.98 -2.84 48.76
CA ILE A 1056 -50.57 -2.39 50.10
C ILE A 1056 -50.93 -0.92 50.35
N THR A 1057 -50.84 -0.08 49.32
CA THR A 1057 -51.22 1.34 49.40
C THR A 1057 -52.73 1.56 49.60
N LYS A 1058 -53.57 0.56 49.29
CA LYS A 1058 -55.02 0.58 49.57
C LYS A 1058 -55.36 -0.04 50.93
N THR A 1059 -54.58 -1.02 51.40
CA THR A 1059 -54.90 -1.80 52.61
C THR A 1059 -54.33 -1.20 53.91
N THR A 1060 -53.27 -0.39 53.84
CA THR A 1060 -52.57 0.11 55.05
C THR A 1060 -52.43 1.63 55.03
N MET A 1061 -53.00 2.30 56.05
CA MET A 1061 -52.98 3.78 56.17
C MET A 1061 -51.83 4.32 57.04
N ASP A 1062 -51.10 3.48 57.77
CA ASP A 1062 -49.87 3.89 58.47
C ASP A 1062 -48.70 4.04 57.48
N LYS A 1063 -48.16 5.25 57.42
CA LYS A 1063 -47.10 5.66 56.52
C LYS A 1063 -45.76 4.95 56.79
N MET A 1064 -45.43 4.63 58.06
CA MET A 1064 -44.20 3.90 58.38
C MET A 1064 -44.31 2.42 58.03
N ALA A 1065 -45.42 1.76 58.35
CA ALA A 1065 -45.67 0.39 57.92
C ALA A 1065 -45.67 0.26 56.39
N GLN A 1066 -46.31 1.21 55.69
CA GLN A 1066 -46.37 1.23 54.22
C GLN A 1066 -44.98 1.33 53.57
N GLU A 1067 -44.06 2.13 54.13
CA GLU A 1067 -42.68 2.18 53.63
C GLU A 1067 -41.92 0.87 53.87
N ARG A 1068 -42.09 0.24 55.04
CA ARG A 1068 -41.41 -1.03 55.35
C ARG A 1068 -41.80 -2.13 54.37
N LEU A 1069 -43.10 -2.35 54.14
CA LEU A 1069 -43.56 -3.37 53.19
C LEU A 1069 -43.24 -3.02 51.72
N LYS A 1070 -43.15 -1.73 51.35
CA LYS A 1070 -42.67 -1.32 50.02
C LYS A 1070 -41.22 -1.73 49.78
N ARG A 1071 -40.33 -1.58 50.77
CA ARG A 1071 -38.93 -2.02 50.68
C ARG A 1071 -38.83 -3.55 50.57
N GLU A 1072 -39.67 -4.27 51.31
CA GLU A 1072 -39.72 -5.74 51.29
C GLU A 1072 -40.20 -6.30 49.95
N ILE A 1073 -41.27 -5.73 49.36
CA ILE A 1073 -41.70 -6.04 47.98
C ILE A 1073 -40.56 -5.75 46.98
N ASN A 1074 -39.85 -4.64 47.14
CA ASN A 1074 -38.80 -4.26 46.21
C ASN A 1074 -37.62 -5.26 46.25
N ASN A 1075 -37.21 -5.70 47.44
CA ASN A 1075 -36.18 -6.73 47.62
C ASN A 1075 -36.62 -8.09 47.07
N SER A 1076 -37.86 -8.51 47.35
CA SER A 1076 -38.44 -9.74 46.80
C SER A 1076 -38.51 -9.71 45.27
N HIS A 1077 -38.93 -8.59 44.68
CA HIS A 1077 -38.97 -8.42 43.23
C HIS A 1077 -37.58 -8.46 42.59
N ILE A 1078 -36.56 -7.87 43.21
CA ILE A 1078 -35.18 -7.95 42.73
C ILE A 1078 -34.71 -9.41 42.69
N GLN A 1079 -35.02 -10.20 43.73
CA GLN A 1079 -34.70 -11.64 43.77
C GLN A 1079 -35.46 -12.43 42.68
N GLU A 1080 -36.78 -12.22 42.53
CA GLU A 1080 -37.58 -12.83 41.46
C GLU A 1080 -37.02 -12.51 40.06
N VAL A 1081 -36.63 -11.26 39.80
CA VAL A 1081 -36.07 -10.80 38.52
C VAL A 1081 -34.69 -11.41 38.26
N VAL A 1082 -33.79 -11.41 39.25
CA VAL A 1082 -32.44 -12.00 39.10
C VAL A 1082 -32.52 -13.50 38.84
N GLN A 1083 -33.38 -14.23 39.56
CA GLN A 1083 -33.54 -15.67 39.36
C GLN A 1083 -34.17 -16.01 37.99
N ALA A 1084 -35.18 -15.25 37.55
CA ALA A 1084 -35.83 -15.47 36.27
C ALA A 1084 -34.93 -15.11 35.07
N ILE A 1085 -34.11 -14.05 35.19
CA ILE A 1085 -33.08 -13.73 34.18
C ILE A 1085 -32.06 -14.87 34.11
N LYS A 1086 -31.54 -15.34 35.26
CA LYS A 1086 -30.55 -16.42 35.30
C LYS A 1086 -31.04 -17.68 34.58
N GLN A 1087 -32.23 -18.19 34.92
CA GLN A 1087 -32.78 -19.40 34.28
C GLN A 1087 -32.94 -19.28 32.75
N MET A 1088 -33.20 -18.07 32.26
CA MET A 1088 -33.34 -17.80 30.83
C MET A 1088 -31.98 -17.68 30.14
N THR A 1089 -30.97 -17.07 30.79
CA THR A 1089 -29.56 -17.09 30.35
C THR A 1089 -29.02 -18.51 30.30
N ASP A 1090 -29.18 -19.29 31.38
CA ASP A 1090 -28.78 -20.70 31.45
C ASP A 1090 -29.47 -21.58 30.37
N THR A 1091 -30.58 -21.13 29.78
CA THR A 1091 -31.30 -21.81 28.69
C THR A 1091 -30.85 -21.34 27.32
N LEU A 1092 -30.53 -20.06 27.16
CA LEU A 1092 -29.90 -19.53 25.95
C LEU A 1092 -28.55 -20.18 25.70
N GLU A 1093 -27.69 -20.27 26.71
CA GLU A 1093 -26.33 -20.81 26.57
C GLU A 1093 -26.38 -22.23 25.97
N ARG A 1094 -27.22 -23.11 26.52
CA ARG A 1094 -27.49 -24.45 25.97
C ARG A 1094 -28.08 -24.47 24.55
N HIS A 1095 -28.81 -23.43 24.14
CA HIS A 1095 -29.34 -23.31 22.77
C HIS A 1095 -28.28 -22.76 21.80
N GLN A 1096 -27.38 -21.89 22.29
CA GLN A 1096 -26.25 -21.35 21.54
C GLN A 1096 -25.20 -22.43 21.30
N GLU A 1097 -24.80 -23.18 22.34
CA GLU A 1097 -23.88 -24.33 22.22
C GLU A 1097 -24.34 -25.34 21.17
N LYS A 1098 -25.62 -25.76 21.22
CA LYS A 1098 -26.23 -26.68 20.23
C LYS A 1098 -26.31 -26.12 18.82
N LEU A 1099 -26.41 -24.80 18.66
CA LEU A 1099 -26.36 -24.17 17.34
C LEU A 1099 -24.91 -24.14 16.83
N GLU A 1100 -23.96 -23.71 17.66
CA GLU A 1100 -22.53 -23.64 17.35
C GLU A 1100 -21.95 -25.02 17.00
N GLU A 1101 -22.35 -26.09 17.69
CA GLU A 1101 -22.01 -27.49 17.36
C GLU A 1101 -22.49 -27.88 15.95
N LYS A 1102 -23.75 -27.62 15.62
CA LYS A 1102 -24.31 -27.88 14.27
C LYS A 1102 -23.64 -27.01 13.19
N GLN A 1103 -23.28 -25.77 13.53
CA GLN A 1103 -22.57 -24.85 12.63
C GLN A 1103 -21.12 -25.31 12.39
N ALA A 1104 -20.42 -25.83 13.39
CA ALA A 1104 -19.09 -26.42 13.26
C ALA A 1104 -19.11 -27.65 12.34
N ALA A 1105 -20.05 -28.58 12.55
CA ALA A 1105 -20.22 -29.76 11.70
C ALA A 1105 -20.45 -29.41 10.21
N CYS A 1106 -21.20 -28.33 9.93
CA CYS A 1106 -21.39 -27.81 8.58
C CYS A 1106 -20.06 -27.34 7.94
N LEU A 1107 -19.20 -26.64 8.69
CA LEU A 1107 -17.89 -26.20 8.20
C LEU A 1107 -16.91 -27.37 7.98
N GLU A 1108 -17.00 -28.43 8.79
CA GLU A 1108 -16.20 -29.65 8.58
C GLU A 1108 -16.61 -30.41 7.31
N GLN A 1109 -17.91 -30.53 7.04
CA GLN A 1109 -18.39 -31.11 5.77
C GLN A 1109 -17.93 -30.33 4.53
N ILE A 1110 -17.80 -28.99 4.64
CA ILE A 1110 -17.23 -28.15 3.57
C ILE A 1110 -15.74 -28.45 3.38
N ARG A 1111 -14.96 -28.60 4.46
CA ARG A 1111 -13.53 -28.98 4.38
C ARG A 1111 -13.30 -30.39 3.84
N GLU A 1112 -14.18 -31.34 4.15
CA GLU A 1112 -14.07 -32.70 3.61
C GLU A 1112 -14.43 -32.74 2.11
N THR A 1113 -15.39 -31.91 1.69
CA THR A 1113 -15.68 -31.66 0.27
C THR A 1113 -14.45 -31.12 -0.49
N GLU A 1114 -13.66 -30.23 0.14
CA GLU A 1114 -12.43 -29.68 -0.46
C GLU A 1114 -11.40 -30.77 -0.79
N LYS A 1115 -11.13 -31.67 0.17
CA LYS A 1115 -10.19 -32.79 -0.03
C LYS A 1115 -10.65 -33.71 -1.15
N GLN A 1116 -11.94 -34.02 -1.21
CA GLN A 1116 -12.51 -34.87 -2.26
C GLN A 1116 -12.28 -34.28 -3.65
N PHE A 1117 -12.59 -32.99 -3.86
CA PHE A 1117 -12.34 -32.34 -5.15
C PHE A 1117 -10.85 -32.19 -5.50
N GLN A 1118 -9.97 -32.00 -4.52
CA GLN A 1118 -8.52 -31.99 -4.75
C GLN A 1118 -8.01 -33.37 -5.19
N GLN A 1119 -8.48 -34.44 -4.56
CA GLN A 1119 -8.15 -35.82 -4.96
C GLN A 1119 -8.68 -36.17 -6.35
N GLU A 1120 -9.92 -35.78 -6.69
CA GLU A 1120 -10.49 -35.97 -8.03
C GLU A 1120 -9.66 -35.24 -9.12
N ALA A 1121 -9.28 -33.98 -8.88
CA ALA A 1121 -8.48 -33.21 -9.82
C ALA A 1121 -7.08 -33.81 -10.06
N LEU A 1122 -6.43 -34.31 -9.00
CA LEU A 1122 -5.13 -34.97 -9.09
C LEU A 1122 -5.22 -36.31 -9.83
N ALA A 1123 -6.24 -37.12 -9.53
CA ALA A 1123 -6.47 -38.41 -10.19
C ALA A 1123 -6.75 -38.25 -11.70
N GLU A 1124 -7.50 -37.22 -12.09
CA GLU A 1124 -7.74 -36.90 -13.51
C GLU A 1124 -6.44 -36.47 -14.21
N TYR A 1125 -5.61 -35.66 -13.56
CA TYR A 1125 -4.30 -35.26 -14.08
C TYR A 1125 -3.39 -36.47 -14.29
N GLU A 1126 -3.27 -37.37 -13.30
CA GLU A 1126 -2.48 -38.60 -13.43
C GLU A 1126 -2.97 -39.50 -14.58
N ALA A 1127 -4.30 -39.62 -14.75
CA ALA A 1127 -4.88 -40.39 -15.85
C ALA A 1127 -4.52 -39.77 -17.22
N LYS A 1128 -4.59 -38.44 -17.35
CA LYS A 1128 -4.18 -37.73 -18.58
C LYS A 1128 -2.68 -37.87 -18.86
N MET A 1129 -1.83 -37.76 -17.84
CA MET A 1129 -0.39 -37.89 -17.98
C MET A 1129 0.06 -39.28 -18.45
N LYS A 1130 -0.65 -40.34 -18.06
CA LYS A 1130 -0.40 -41.72 -18.53
C LYS A 1130 -0.75 -41.94 -20.01
N VAL A 1131 -1.73 -41.22 -20.53
CA VAL A 1131 -2.20 -41.35 -21.93
C VAL A 1131 -1.45 -40.44 -22.90
N LEU A 1132 -0.90 -39.32 -22.40
CA LEU A 1132 -0.20 -38.32 -23.20
C LEU A 1132 0.92 -38.88 -24.09
N GLU A 1133 1.73 -39.81 -23.60
CA GLU A 1133 2.85 -40.35 -24.38
C GLU A 1133 2.40 -41.18 -25.59
N ALA A 1134 1.24 -41.85 -25.50
CA ALA A 1134 0.63 -42.53 -26.63
C ALA A 1134 0.03 -41.53 -27.64
N GLU A 1135 -0.71 -40.53 -27.14
CA GLU A 1135 -1.31 -39.47 -27.97
C GLU A 1135 -0.27 -38.65 -28.76
N VAL A 1136 0.91 -38.41 -28.17
CA VAL A 1136 2.00 -37.69 -28.85
C VAL A 1136 2.61 -38.56 -29.94
N LYS A 1137 2.87 -39.85 -29.67
CA LYS A 1137 3.41 -40.79 -30.67
C LYS A 1137 2.47 -40.99 -31.85
N GLU A 1138 1.17 -41.12 -31.60
CA GLU A 1138 0.14 -41.21 -32.64
C GLU A 1138 0.11 -39.93 -33.52
N ALA A 1139 0.10 -38.75 -32.89
CA ALA A 1139 0.08 -37.47 -33.61
C ALA A 1139 1.36 -37.20 -34.42
N VAL A 1140 2.52 -37.61 -33.92
CA VAL A 1140 3.80 -37.54 -34.67
C VAL A 1140 3.80 -38.55 -35.82
N SER A 1141 3.31 -39.79 -35.61
CA SER A 1141 3.21 -40.79 -36.68
C SER A 1141 2.31 -40.33 -37.84
N ALA A 1142 1.22 -39.62 -37.54
CA ALA A 1142 0.35 -39.01 -38.55
C ALA A 1142 1.02 -37.89 -39.37
N CYS A 1143 2.08 -37.25 -38.83
CA CYS A 1143 2.85 -36.23 -39.55
C CYS A 1143 4.04 -36.81 -40.34
N PHE A 1144 4.52 -38.00 -39.97
CA PHE A 1144 5.67 -38.68 -40.56
C PHE A 1144 5.30 -40.11 -40.97
N PRO A 1145 4.44 -40.29 -42.00
CA PRO A 1145 4.09 -41.61 -42.49
C PRO A 1145 5.35 -42.33 -43.02
N SER A 1146 5.51 -43.59 -42.62
CA SER A 1146 6.55 -44.47 -43.17
C SER A 1146 6.03 -45.12 -44.45
N GLU A 1147 6.86 -45.19 -45.50
CA GLU A 1147 6.54 -45.95 -46.73
C GLU A 1147 6.22 -47.44 -46.44
N ALA A 1148 6.63 -47.95 -45.28
CA ALA A 1148 6.29 -49.30 -44.82
C ALA A 1148 4.80 -49.51 -44.47
N GLU A 1149 4.03 -48.45 -44.17
CA GLU A 1149 2.60 -48.60 -43.83
C GLU A 1149 1.66 -48.55 -45.04
N GLU A 1150 2.03 -47.86 -46.13
CA GLU A 1150 1.23 -47.87 -47.37
C GLU A 1150 1.15 -49.27 -48.02
N ALA A 1151 2.15 -50.13 -47.78
CA ALA A 1151 2.19 -51.51 -48.26
C ALA A 1151 1.27 -52.49 -47.51
N SER A 1152 0.56 -52.05 -46.46
CA SER A 1152 -0.26 -52.92 -45.59
C SER A 1152 -1.78 -52.80 -45.78
N ARG A 1153 -2.24 -51.97 -46.72
CA ARG A 1153 -3.67 -51.83 -47.08
C ARG A 1153 -3.95 -52.28 -48.51
N GLU A 1154 -3.80 -53.58 -48.77
CA GLU A 1154 -4.50 -54.18 -49.90
C GLU A 1154 -6.04 -54.20 -49.64
N PRO A 1155 -6.85 -54.03 -50.70
CA PRO A 1155 -8.30 -53.91 -50.55
C PRO A 1155 -8.96 -55.29 -50.46
N CYS A 1156 -9.61 -55.59 -49.33
CA CYS A 1156 -10.58 -56.68 -49.31
C CYS A 1156 -11.89 -56.19 -49.94
N GLU A 1157 -12.36 -56.93 -50.94
CA GLU A 1157 -13.51 -56.59 -51.76
C GLU A 1157 -14.87 -56.69 -51.03
N GLN A 1158 -15.83 -55.92 -51.55
CA GLN A 1158 -17.26 -56.25 -51.60
C GLN A 1158 -17.97 -56.66 -50.30
N ASP A 1159 -18.87 -55.80 -49.81
CA ASP A 1159 -20.28 -56.19 -49.94
C ASP A 1159 -21.25 -55.00 -50.06
N LEU A 1160 -22.48 -55.32 -50.45
CA LEU A 1160 -23.45 -54.42 -51.05
C LEU A 1160 -24.29 -53.56 -50.08
N LEU A 1161 -24.75 -52.44 -50.65
CA LEU A 1161 -25.98 -51.70 -50.33
C LEU A 1161 -27.05 -52.49 -49.56
N THR A 1162 -27.56 -51.93 -48.45
CA THR A 1162 -29.02 -51.86 -48.21
C THR A 1162 -29.37 -50.75 -47.21
N ALA A 1163 -30.66 -50.38 -47.15
CA ALA A 1163 -31.16 -49.15 -46.53
C ALA A 1163 -32.00 -49.41 -45.26
N LYS A 1164 -32.58 -48.32 -44.71
CA LYS A 1164 -33.59 -48.17 -43.63
C LYS A 1164 -32.99 -47.93 -42.23
N GLU A 1165 -33.27 -46.76 -41.64
CA GLU A 1165 -34.36 -46.45 -40.66
C GLU A 1165 -33.99 -47.04 -39.28
N ASP A 1166 -33.84 -46.27 -38.19
CA ASP A 1166 -34.88 -45.45 -37.58
C ASP A 1166 -34.37 -44.32 -36.64
N THR A 1167 -35.26 -43.34 -36.46
CA THR A 1167 -35.65 -42.58 -35.23
C THR A 1167 -35.45 -43.33 -33.89
N GLU A 1168 -35.35 -42.76 -32.68
CA GLU A 1168 -35.84 -41.52 -32.02
C GLU A 1168 -34.88 -41.22 -30.82
N GLU A 1169 -34.51 -39.98 -30.49
CA GLU A 1169 -35.14 -39.05 -29.51
C GLU A 1169 -34.90 -39.33 -27.99
N SER A 1170 -34.77 -38.23 -27.23
CA SER A 1170 -35.15 -38.07 -25.80
C SER A 1170 -34.16 -38.45 -24.67
N ARG A 1171 -33.67 -37.37 -23.99
CA ARG A 1171 -33.46 -37.18 -22.53
C ARG A 1171 -32.44 -38.11 -21.83
N LEU A 1172 -31.47 -37.57 -21.09
CA LEU A 1172 -31.63 -36.62 -19.96
C LEU A 1172 -30.50 -35.59 -19.89
#